data_AF-A0A094DSR1-F1
#
_entry.id   AF-A0A094DSR1-F1
#
_cell.length_a   1.000
_cell.length_b   1.000
_cell.length_c   1.000
_cell.angle_alpha   90.00
_cell.angle_beta   90.00
_cell.angle_gamma   90.00
#
_symmetry.space_group_name_H-M   'P 1'
#
loop_
_entity.id
_entity.type
_entity.pdbx_description
1 polymer ?
#
loop_
_entity_poly.entity_id
_entity_poly.type
_entity_poly.pdbx_seq_one_letter_code
_entity_poly.pdbx_strand_id
1 'polypeptide(L)'
;MTDLWKPAPEPECELGRYRILSPTAGIRVSPLQLGAMSIGDAWSSFMGSMDKEASFKLLDAFYDAGGNFVDTACNYQDEQSEAWIGEWMAARKNRDQMVIATKYTTDYKSYALGKGKAPNHCGNHKRSLHMSVRDSLKKLQTDWIDILYLHWWDHTTSIEEVMDSLHILVQQGKVLYLGISDTPAWVVSAANTYAKAHGKTPFSIYQGRWNVLIRDFEREILPMARQFGMALAPWDVMGGGKLQTKKALDERKKAGEGLRSMLGHGQTEDEVKMSEALAKVAAEHGIESVTAIALAYVMSKAPYVFPMVGGRKIEHLKDNIQSLKIRLTPEQIAYLESVKPFDVGFPNNFLGEDPHVTGKTGGILVGNASLSWVKAPAAIGHLLVFSSPYYCIMGQEQFCYEPLQPRHIRVLDVQRGASQSGNISCKCIHLSLDDPSRPPYVAISYSWGTDQKKPRQILVDGHVLPVTQAVYDMFCSKHMTESNILLWIDAICINQDDKYEKSVQVSLMGDVYSSADHVRVWLGPSGENSSLAMSFAETIYSILPEIETDPERTMYYVQKYPEGGPEWVALANLLNRQWFARTWVIQEVVLSASATVICGDDTLPWNILARAITGLRALDYDTMIATEVSRNLVLTNGDVKGIGRVVSLDAIQRSRQNDEPIPLLSLMTVFPDAETKDPLDKVYAFLGVATDAVGDPIFVPDYTEKNSTRKFFASISRVFLARDGRLDLLRWSGITEKSKVPSWSLNFVRTMPRRELGNYLVTTNARQDLIFSSDGYELTLRGIIIDSIAQIGSFLQSGHPLGDDETPNYYEWYLQAKALFQSTSLRQDKEAFWRTIVANRVRDDSLPRDERESVPSQDYGEFARDFESIMAQISKVEDASEHLLTPEGMRAMAFRSTMINSSKSRRFSILCGGSVGLMPTGARPGDLIVAFLGASVLFVIRPAAVTSTAPQKYHLAGECYVHNRMDGQVLDLGLESRDIVLV
;
A
#
# COMPACT_ATOMS: atom_id res chain seq x y z
N MET A 1 -26.33 19.13 -15.20
CA MET A 1 -25.19 18.31 -14.69
C MET A 1 -25.44 17.74 -13.28
N THR A 2 -26.33 18.34 -12.47
CA THR A 2 -26.69 17.87 -11.11
C THR A 2 -27.45 16.54 -11.06
N ASP A 3 -28.18 16.16 -12.12
CA ASP A 3 -28.88 14.86 -12.17
C ASP A 3 -27.95 13.67 -12.48
N LEU A 4 -26.75 13.90 -13.02
CA LEU A 4 -25.82 12.83 -13.40
C LEU A 4 -25.24 12.08 -12.18
N TRP A 5 -25.20 12.76 -11.03
CA TRP A 5 -24.62 12.23 -9.78
C TRP A 5 -25.66 11.97 -8.69
N LYS A 6 -26.96 12.01 -9.02
CA LYS A 6 -28.00 11.63 -8.08
C LYS A 6 -27.85 10.14 -7.74
N PRO A 7 -27.88 9.76 -6.46
CA PRO A 7 -27.91 8.35 -6.07
C PRO A 7 -29.06 7.61 -6.75
N ALA A 8 -28.84 6.34 -7.07
CA ALA A 8 -29.92 5.47 -7.54
C ALA A 8 -31.04 5.39 -6.49
N PRO A 9 -32.31 5.24 -6.89
CA PRO A 9 -33.39 4.99 -5.95
C PRO A 9 -33.10 3.78 -5.06
N GLU A 10 -33.56 3.83 -3.81
CA GLU A 10 -33.51 2.65 -2.94
C GLU A 10 -34.36 1.51 -3.55
N PRO A 11 -33.88 0.26 -3.51
CA PRO A 11 -34.63 -0.87 -4.05
C PRO A 11 -35.89 -1.15 -3.22
N GLU A 12 -36.92 -1.71 -3.85
CA GLU A 12 -38.20 -2.01 -3.18
C GLU A 12 -38.04 -3.02 -2.02
N CYS A 13 -37.05 -3.91 -2.10
CA CYS A 13 -36.70 -4.83 -1.03
C CYS A 13 -35.21 -5.17 -1.03
N GLU A 14 -34.73 -5.83 0.04
CA GLU A 14 -33.31 -6.17 0.21
C GLU A 14 -32.75 -7.12 -0.86
N LEU A 15 -33.60 -7.83 -1.61
CA LEU A 15 -33.14 -8.67 -2.71
C LEU A 15 -32.51 -7.83 -3.85
N GLY A 16 -33.01 -6.60 -4.06
CA GLY A 16 -32.44 -5.64 -5.02
C GLY A 16 -31.16 -4.94 -4.54
N ARG A 17 -30.70 -5.22 -3.31
CA ARG A 17 -29.42 -4.71 -2.79
C ARG A 17 -28.29 -5.64 -3.22
N TYR A 18 -27.85 -5.48 -4.46
CA TYR A 18 -26.83 -6.33 -5.07
C TYR A 18 -25.51 -6.36 -4.31
N ARG A 19 -24.85 -7.52 -4.35
CA ARG A 19 -23.53 -7.77 -3.74
C ARG A 19 -22.54 -8.16 -4.82
N ILE A 20 -21.28 -7.81 -4.60
CA ILE A 20 -20.17 -8.35 -5.40
C ILE A 20 -20.02 -9.83 -5.05
N LEU A 21 -19.96 -10.70 -6.07
CA LEU A 21 -19.89 -12.16 -5.90
C LEU A 21 -18.69 -12.56 -5.03
N SER A 22 -17.47 -12.20 -5.44
CA SER A 22 -16.25 -12.51 -4.70
C SER A 22 -15.12 -11.52 -5.03
N PRO A 23 -14.01 -11.49 -4.26
CA PRO A 23 -12.81 -10.73 -4.64
C PRO A 23 -12.22 -11.11 -6.01
N THR A 24 -12.49 -12.33 -6.50
CA THR A 24 -12.04 -12.83 -7.80
C THR A 24 -13.06 -12.64 -8.92
N ALA A 25 -14.31 -12.28 -8.59
CA ALA A 25 -15.39 -12.07 -9.55
C ALA A 25 -16.21 -10.83 -9.17
N GLY A 26 -15.95 -9.73 -9.87
CA GLY A 26 -16.62 -8.44 -9.66
C GLY A 26 -18.09 -8.38 -10.09
N ILE A 27 -18.70 -9.47 -10.54
CA ILE A 27 -20.10 -9.49 -10.99
C ILE A 27 -21.06 -9.18 -9.82
N ARG A 28 -22.13 -8.43 -10.10
CA ARG A 28 -23.12 -8.01 -9.11
C ARG A 28 -24.29 -8.97 -9.13
N VAL A 29 -24.53 -9.62 -8.00
CA VAL A 29 -25.56 -10.64 -7.83
C VAL A 29 -26.52 -10.30 -6.69
N SER A 30 -27.76 -10.76 -6.78
CA SER A 30 -28.71 -10.71 -5.68
C SER A 30 -28.18 -11.53 -4.50
N PRO A 31 -28.45 -11.11 -3.25
CA PRO A 31 -27.90 -11.78 -2.05
C PRO A 31 -28.43 -13.20 -1.85
N LEU A 32 -29.54 -13.56 -2.51
CA LEU A 32 -30.07 -14.92 -2.64
C LEU A 32 -30.01 -15.36 -4.10
N GLN A 33 -29.83 -16.66 -4.31
CA GLN A 33 -29.88 -17.29 -5.63
C GLN A 33 -31.20 -18.05 -5.78
N LEU A 34 -31.90 -17.90 -6.89
CA LEU A 34 -33.06 -18.74 -7.17
C LEU A 34 -32.61 -20.09 -7.75
N GLY A 35 -32.75 -21.15 -6.96
CA GLY A 35 -32.47 -22.52 -7.37
C GLY A 35 -33.60 -23.09 -8.22
N ALA A 36 -33.28 -23.47 -9.45
CA ALA A 36 -34.22 -23.85 -10.49
C ALA A 36 -34.47 -25.35 -10.63
N MET A 37 -34.04 -26.17 -9.66
CA MET A 37 -34.27 -27.63 -9.68
C MET A 37 -35.77 -27.98 -9.70
N SER A 38 -36.64 -27.08 -9.20
CA SER A 38 -38.11 -27.24 -9.26
C SER A 38 -38.75 -26.65 -10.51
N ILE A 39 -38.02 -25.99 -11.40
CA ILE A 39 -38.55 -25.42 -12.65
C ILE A 39 -38.64 -26.53 -13.69
N GLY A 40 -39.81 -27.12 -13.83
CA GLY A 40 -40.07 -28.28 -14.69
C GLY A 40 -41.11 -29.23 -14.08
N ASP A 41 -41.67 -30.11 -14.90
CA ASP A 41 -42.68 -31.10 -14.52
C ASP A 41 -42.23 -32.56 -14.71
N ALA A 42 -41.08 -32.79 -15.35
CA ALA A 42 -40.53 -34.12 -15.62
C ALA A 42 -40.31 -34.97 -14.35
N TRP A 43 -39.95 -34.33 -13.22
CA TRP A 43 -39.68 -34.98 -11.94
C TRP A 43 -40.84 -34.86 -10.93
N SER A 44 -42.05 -34.61 -11.43
CA SER A 44 -43.25 -34.40 -10.61
C SER A 44 -43.54 -35.52 -9.60
N SER A 45 -43.17 -36.76 -9.91
CA SER A 45 -43.41 -37.94 -9.06
C SER A 45 -42.66 -37.91 -7.71
N PHE A 46 -41.53 -37.22 -7.61
CA PHE A 46 -40.75 -37.14 -6.35
C PHE A 46 -40.39 -35.72 -5.91
N MET A 47 -40.52 -34.70 -6.79
CA MET A 47 -40.31 -33.29 -6.44
C MET A 47 -41.60 -32.46 -6.35
N GLY A 48 -42.72 -33.00 -6.82
CA GLY A 48 -43.97 -32.27 -7.04
C GLY A 48 -43.97 -31.54 -8.38
N SER A 49 -45.16 -31.21 -8.89
CA SER A 49 -45.32 -30.55 -10.20
C SER A 49 -45.15 -29.03 -10.09
N MET A 50 -44.50 -28.45 -11.12
CA MET A 50 -44.44 -27.02 -11.39
C MET A 50 -44.50 -26.84 -12.90
N ASP A 51 -45.65 -26.44 -13.44
CA ASP A 51 -45.78 -26.22 -14.87
C ASP A 51 -45.02 -24.95 -15.33
N LYS A 52 -44.98 -24.76 -16.64
CA LYS A 52 -44.26 -23.65 -17.26
C LYS A 52 -44.83 -22.28 -16.91
N GLU A 53 -46.16 -22.17 -16.80
CA GLU A 53 -46.81 -20.90 -16.46
C GLU A 53 -46.47 -20.48 -15.02
N ALA A 54 -46.58 -21.40 -14.08
CA ALA A 54 -46.19 -21.20 -12.68
C ALA A 54 -44.70 -20.89 -12.55
N SER A 55 -43.85 -21.56 -13.35
CA SER A 55 -42.41 -21.29 -13.41
C SER A 55 -42.12 -19.86 -13.85
N PHE A 56 -42.78 -19.38 -14.90
CA PHE A 56 -42.62 -18.01 -15.39
C PHE A 56 -43.09 -16.99 -14.34
N LYS A 57 -44.22 -17.26 -13.67
CA LYS A 57 -44.71 -16.39 -12.57
C LYS A 57 -43.72 -16.32 -11.41
N LEU A 58 -43.05 -17.42 -11.05
CA LEU A 58 -42.01 -17.40 -10.01
C LEU A 58 -40.78 -16.61 -10.46
N LEU A 59 -40.33 -16.81 -11.70
CA LEU A 59 -39.19 -16.08 -12.28
C LEU A 59 -39.48 -14.58 -12.38
N ASP A 60 -40.67 -14.20 -12.84
CA ASP A 60 -41.15 -12.81 -12.87
C ASP A 60 -41.16 -12.22 -11.45
N ALA A 61 -41.75 -12.92 -10.47
CA ALA A 61 -41.77 -12.44 -9.08
C ALA A 61 -40.37 -12.29 -8.45
N PHE A 62 -39.43 -13.16 -8.80
CA PHE A 62 -38.04 -13.05 -8.35
C PHE A 62 -37.34 -11.85 -8.99
N TYR A 63 -37.51 -11.67 -10.29
CA TYR A 63 -36.94 -10.57 -11.05
C TYR A 63 -37.49 -9.21 -10.60
N ASP A 64 -38.81 -9.09 -10.45
CA ASP A 64 -39.50 -7.86 -10.03
C ASP A 64 -39.09 -7.45 -8.61
N ALA A 65 -38.78 -8.40 -7.72
CA ALA A 65 -38.24 -8.13 -6.40
C ALA A 65 -36.76 -7.68 -6.41
N GLY A 66 -36.12 -7.59 -7.58
CA GLY A 66 -34.71 -7.23 -7.77
C GLY A 66 -33.76 -8.43 -7.83
N GLY A 67 -34.26 -9.66 -7.85
CA GLY A 67 -33.46 -10.86 -7.99
C GLY A 67 -32.84 -10.98 -9.38
N ASN A 68 -31.54 -11.23 -9.47
CA ASN A 68 -30.87 -11.41 -10.76
C ASN A 68 -30.04 -12.70 -10.84
N PHE A 69 -29.90 -13.47 -9.77
CA PHE A 69 -29.04 -14.65 -9.74
C PHE A 69 -29.87 -15.94 -9.76
N VAL A 70 -29.80 -16.70 -10.86
CA VAL A 70 -30.52 -17.97 -11.03
C VAL A 70 -29.52 -19.12 -11.22
N ASP A 71 -29.69 -20.19 -10.44
CA ASP A 71 -28.89 -21.40 -10.49
C ASP A 71 -29.72 -22.57 -11.06
N THR A 72 -29.26 -23.16 -12.15
CA THR A 72 -29.83 -24.37 -12.77
C THR A 72 -28.75 -25.41 -13.05
N ALA A 73 -29.04 -26.51 -13.71
CA ALA A 73 -28.05 -27.50 -14.14
C ALA A 73 -28.51 -28.22 -15.41
N CYS A 74 -27.56 -28.79 -16.15
CA CYS A 74 -27.84 -29.45 -17.43
C CYS A 74 -28.88 -30.56 -17.36
N ASN A 75 -29.03 -31.23 -16.21
CA ASN A 75 -29.94 -32.36 -16.03
C ASN A 75 -31.25 -32.02 -15.33
N TYR A 76 -31.42 -30.81 -14.79
CA TYR A 76 -32.59 -30.49 -13.95
C TYR A 76 -33.89 -30.63 -14.74
N GLN A 77 -34.80 -31.43 -14.19
CA GLN A 77 -36.12 -31.72 -14.77
C GLN A 77 -36.01 -32.27 -16.19
N ASP A 78 -35.11 -33.24 -16.40
CA ASP A 78 -34.82 -33.82 -17.72
C ASP A 78 -34.57 -32.74 -18.78
N GLU A 79 -33.72 -31.76 -18.41
CA GLU A 79 -33.33 -30.59 -19.20
C GLU A 79 -34.38 -29.46 -19.32
N GLN A 80 -35.60 -29.63 -18.81
CA GLN A 80 -36.65 -28.61 -18.91
C GLN A 80 -36.29 -27.31 -18.18
N SER A 81 -35.55 -27.37 -17.07
CA SER A 81 -35.22 -26.19 -16.27
C SER A 81 -34.45 -25.14 -17.09
N GLU A 82 -33.36 -25.55 -17.76
CA GLU A 82 -32.59 -24.66 -18.64
C GLU A 82 -33.42 -24.15 -19.82
N ALA A 83 -34.23 -25.03 -20.43
CA ALA A 83 -35.07 -24.66 -21.56
C ALA A 83 -36.10 -23.58 -21.17
N TRP A 84 -36.80 -23.76 -20.05
CA TRP A 84 -37.84 -22.83 -19.62
C TRP A 84 -37.26 -21.49 -19.14
N ILE A 85 -36.10 -21.50 -18.48
CA ILE A 85 -35.39 -20.26 -18.14
C ILE A 85 -34.97 -19.51 -19.42
N GLY A 86 -34.43 -20.21 -20.42
CA GLY A 86 -34.03 -19.60 -21.69
C GLY A 86 -35.22 -19.01 -22.46
N GLU A 87 -36.35 -19.72 -22.50
CA GLU A 87 -37.59 -19.21 -23.08
C GLU A 87 -38.15 -18.00 -22.32
N TRP A 88 -38.12 -18.04 -20.98
CA TRP A 88 -38.53 -16.92 -20.15
C TRP A 88 -37.67 -15.68 -20.40
N MET A 89 -36.34 -15.82 -20.41
CA MET A 89 -35.43 -14.71 -20.67
C MET A 89 -35.63 -14.10 -22.05
N ALA A 90 -35.84 -14.93 -23.07
CA ALA A 90 -36.13 -14.45 -24.42
C ALA A 90 -37.48 -13.73 -24.51
N ALA A 91 -38.51 -14.25 -23.83
CA ALA A 91 -39.83 -13.63 -23.78
C ALA A 91 -39.82 -12.27 -23.05
N ARG A 92 -39.00 -12.13 -22.00
CA ARG A 92 -38.86 -10.89 -21.21
C ARG A 92 -37.77 -9.94 -21.69
N LYS A 93 -36.89 -10.39 -22.59
CA LYS A 93 -35.72 -9.64 -23.09
C LYS A 93 -34.81 -9.13 -21.97
N ASN A 94 -34.61 -9.95 -20.95
CA ASN A 94 -33.88 -9.57 -19.74
C ASN A 94 -32.57 -10.35 -19.54
N ARG A 95 -32.10 -11.14 -20.53
CA ARG A 95 -30.87 -11.93 -20.41
C ARG A 95 -29.67 -11.13 -19.88
N ASP A 96 -29.46 -9.91 -20.37
CA ASP A 96 -28.34 -9.04 -20.00
C ASP A 96 -28.45 -8.50 -18.56
N GLN A 97 -29.62 -8.61 -17.95
CA GLN A 97 -29.89 -8.20 -16.57
C GLN A 97 -29.77 -9.38 -15.59
N MET A 98 -29.66 -10.61 -16.10
CA MET A 98 -29.60 -11.83 -15.32
C MET A 98 -28.18 -12.39 -15.23
N VAL A 99 -27.86 -12.97 -14.07
CA VAL A 99 -26.69 -13.80 -13.81
C VAL A 99 -27.14 -15.25 -13.78
N ILE A 100 -26.78 -15.99 -14.83
CA ILE A 100 -27.19 -17.37 -15.03
C ILE A 100 -26.02 -18.31 -14.69
N ALA A 101 -26.24 -19.12 -13.65
CA ALA A 101 -25.38 -20.24 -13.32
C ALA A 101 -25.96 -21.55 -13.84
N THR A 102 -25.12 -22.37 -14.46
CA THR A 102 -25.45 -23.77 -14.77
C THR A 102 -24.27 -24.69 -14.46
N LYS A 103 -24.46 -26.00 -14.63
CA LYS A 103 -23.52 -27.03 -14.21
C LYS A 103 -23.38 -28.10 -15.28
N TYR A 104 -22.18 -28.65 -15.39
CA TYR A 104 -21.88 -29.87 -16.15
C TYR A 104 -21.35 -30.94 -15.19
N THR A 105 -21.34 -32.20 -15.64
CA THR A 105 -20.82 -33.44 -14.97
C THR A 105 -21.92 -34.47 -14.77
N THR A 106 -23.14 -34.05 -14.40
CA THR A 106 -24.24 -34.99 -14.20
C THR A 106 -24.76 -35.55 -15.52
N ASP A 107 -25.15 -36.82 -15.52
CA ASP A 107 -25.90 -37.42 -16.63
C ASP A 107 -27.18 -36.64 -16.91
N TYR A 108 -27.27 -36.08 -18.13
CA TYR A 108 -28.43 -35.32 -18.59
C TYR A 108 -29.13 -35.93 -19.80
N LYS A 109 -28.76 -37.14 -20.25
CA LYS A 109 -29.34 -37.75 -21.46
C LYS A 109 -29.84 -39.18 -21.29
N SER A 110 -29.57 -39.87 -20.19
CA SER A 110 -30.10 -41.24 -20.00
C SER A 110 -31.63 -41.32 -20.00
N TYR A 111 -32.36 -40.27 -19.62
CA TYR A 111 -33.83 -40.28 -19.68
C TYR A 111 -34.35 -40.43 -21.12
N ALA A 112 -33.67 -39.85 -22.11
CA ALA A 112 -34.03 -39.91 -23.52
C ALA A 112 -33.35 -41.06 -24.28
N LEU A 113 -32.08 -41.33 -24.00
CA LEU A 113 -31.29 -42.36 -24.71
C LEU A 113 -31.46 -43.76 -24.11
N GLY A 114 -31.94 -43.85 -22.86
CA GLY A 114 -32.05 -45.07 -22.07
C GLY A 114 -30.84 -45.28 -21.15
N LYS A 115 -31.10 -45.84 -19.95
CA LYS A 115 -30.08 -46.15 -18.94
C LYS A 115 -28.95 -47.00 -19.52
N GLY A 116 -27.70 -46.59 -19.26
CA GLY A 116 -26.49 -47.27 -19.74
C GLY A 116 -26.08 -46.94 -21.18
N LYS A 117 -26.85 -46.10 -21.90
CA LYS A 117 -26.56 -45.72 -23.29
C LYS A 117 -25.96 -44.32 -23.44
N ALA A 118 -25.75 -43.60 -22.34
CA ALA A 118 -25.25 -42.22 -22.35
C ALA A 118 -23.87 -42.04 -21.65
N PRO A 119 -22.85 -42.90 -21.90
CA PRO A 119 -21.64 -42.95 -21.08
C PRO A 119 -20.77 -41.69 -21.09
N ASN A 120 -20.88 -40.84 -22.13
CA ASN A 120 -20.13 -39.59 -22.28
C ASN A 120 -20.99 -38.33 -22.05
N HIS A 121 -22.23 -38.49 -21.55
CA HIS A 121 -23.09 -37.36 -21.15
C HIS A 121 -22.99 -37.08 -19.64
N CYS A 122 -21.97 -37.64 -18.99
CA CYS A 122 -21.67 -37.54 -17.57
C CYS A 122 -20.14 -37.48 -17.41
N GLY A 123 -19.67 -37.01 -16.26
CA GLY A 123 -18.27 -36.97 -15.86
C GLY A 123 -17.56 -35.63 -16.14
N ASN A 124 -16.38 -35.46 -15.53
CA ASN A 124 -15.60 -34.23 -15.54
C ASN A 124 -14.77 -34.02 -16.83
N HIS A 125 -14.63 -35.06 -17.65
CA HIS A 125 -13.77 -35.08 -18.84
C HIS A 125 -14.20 -34.10 -19.95
N LYS A 126 -13.24 -33.70 -20.79
CA LYS A 126 -13.40 -32.64 -21.81
C LYS A 126 -14.58 -32.83 -22.76
N ARG A 127 -14.91 -34.08 -23.12
CA ARG A 127 -16.03 -34.37 -24.04
C ARG A 127 -17.39 -34.15 -23.37
N SER A 128 -17.57 -34.58 -22.12
CA SER A 128 -18.78 -34.31 -21.34
C SER A 128 -18.99 -32.80 -21.17
N LEU A 129 -17.93 -32.08 -20.77
CA LEU A 129 -17.93 -30.61 -20.67
C LEU A 129 -18.37 -29.95 -21.99
N HIS A 130 -17.71 -30.29 -23.10
CA HIS A 130 -18.00 -29.67 -24.40
C HIS A 130 -19.45 -29.88 -24.84
N MET A 131 -19.96 -31.11 -24.73
CA MET A 131 -21.33 -31.44 -25.14
C MET A 131 -22.36 -30.77 -24.23
N SER A 132 -22.16 -30.83 -22.92
CA SER A 132 -23.05 -30.24 -21.92
C SER A 132 -23.16 -28.73 -22.11
N VAL A 133 -22.04 -28.00 -22.22
CA VAL A 133 -22.05 -26.54 -22.38
C VAL A 133 -22.70 -26.12 -23.71
N ARG A 134 -22.42 -26.81 -24.82
CA ARG A 134 -23.09 -26.57 -26.11
C ARG A 134 -24.62 -26.68 -25.96
N ASP A 135 -25.08 -27.74 -25.30
CA ASP A 135 -26.52 -28.01 -25.16
C ASP A 135 -27.18 -27.06 -24.15
N SER A 136 -26.49 -26.70 -23.06
CA SER A 136 -26.95 -25.70 -22.09
C SER A 136 -27.12 -24.32 -22.72
N LEU A 137 -26.14 -23.83 -23.49
CA LEU A 137 -26.24 -22.55 -24.21
C LEU A 137 -27.45 -22.52 -25.15
N LYS A 138 -27.68 -23.62 -25.88
CA LYS A 138 -28.84 -23.75 -26.76
C LYS A 138 -30.16 -23.70 -25.99
N LYS A 139 -30.27 -24.41 -24.88
CA LYS A 139 -31.49 -24.44 -24.04
C LYS A 139 -31.74 -23.11 -23.35
N LEU A 140 -30.70 -22.47 -22.84
CA LEU A 140 -30.75 -21.15 -22.21
C LEU A 140 -30.94 -20.00 -23.22
N GLN A 141 -30.85 -20.29 -24.52
CA GLN A 141 -31.02 -19.33 -25.62
C GLN A 141 -30.10 -18.11 -25.48
N THR A 142 -28.82 -18.35 -25.17
CA THR A 142 -27.81 -17.32 -24.95
C THR A 142 -26.44 -17.78 -25.43
N ASP A 143 -25.55 -16.85 -25.73
CA ASP A 143 -24.20 -17.13 -26.23
C ASP A 143 -23.16 -17.30 -25.11
N TRP A 144 -23.52 -16.96 -23.85
CA TRP A 144 -22.63 -17.11 -22.70
C TRP A 144 -23.35 -17.58 -21.43
N ILE A 145 -22.58 -18.24 -20.56
CA ILE A 145 -22.95 -18.59 -19.19
C ILE A 145 -22.15 -17.68 -18.24
N ASP A 146 -22.82 -17.07 -17.26
CA ASP A 146 -22.14 -16.20 -16.31
C ASP A 146 -21.26 -17.03 -15.36
N ILE A 147 -21.79 -18.12 -14.80
CA ILE A 147 -21.06 -19.02 -13.91
C ILE A 147 -21.27 -20.47 -14.33
N LEU A 148 -20.19 -21.16 -14.73
CA LEU A 148 -20.24 -22.60 -14.99
C LEU A 148 -19.67 -23.39 -13.82
N TYR A 149 -20.48 -24.23 -13.18
CA TYR A 149 -20.04 -25.15 -12.15
C TYR A 149 -19.60 -26.50 -12.72
N LEU A 150 -18.45 -27.00 -12.25
CA LEU A 150 -18.22 -28.44 -12.17
C LEU A 150 -19.11 -28.98 -11.04
N HIS A 151 -20.10 -29.84 -11.34
CA HIS A 151 -21.18 -30.16 -10.40
C HIS A 151 -20.75 -31.06 -9.23
N TRP A 152 -19.85 -32.01 -9.47
CA TRP A 152 -19.21 -32.83 -8.43
C TRP A 152 -17.95 -33.47 -8.97
N TRP A 153 -17.01 -33.78 -8.08
CA TRP A 153 -15.75 -34.44 -8.48
C TRP A 153 -15.95 -35.94 -8.66
N ASP A 154 -15.59 -36.47 -9.83
CA ASP A 154 -15.84 -37.88 -10.18
C ASP A 154 -14.60 -38.79 -10.09
N HIS A 155 -13.43 -38.23 -9.76
CA HIS A 155 -12.13 -38.93 -9.67
C HIS A 155 -11.63 -39.58 -10.97
N THR A 156 -12.25 -39.34 -12.12
CA THR A 156 -11.87 -39.94 -13.41
C THR A 156 -11.02 -39.04 -14.29
N THR A 157 -11.04 -37.73 -14.03
CA THR A 157 -10.39 -36.71 -14.85
C THR A 157 -9.35 -35.96 -14.03
N SER A 158 -8.17 -35.68 -14.61
CA SER A 158 -7.13 -34.95 -13.90
C SER A 158 -7.48 -33.47 -13.73
N ILE A 159 -6.86 -32.83 -12.73
CA ILE A 159 -7.03 -31.39 -12.47
C ILE A 159 -6.61 -30.57 -13.69
N GLU A 160 -5.50 -30.95 -14.34
CA GLU A 160 -4.97 -30.27 -15.51
C GLU A 160 -5.97 -30.32 -16.68
N GLU A 161 -6.54 -31.49 -16.98
CA GLU A 161 -7.53 -31.60 -18.05
C GLU A 161 -8.76 -30.73 -17.76
N VAL A 162 -9.27 -30.75 -16.52
CA VAL A 162 -10.42 -29.93 -16.11
C VAL A 162 -10.10 -28.44 -16.26
N MET A 163 -9.00 -27.98 -15.67
CA MET A 163 -8.67 -26.55 -15.65
C MET A 163 -8.30 -26.01 -17.03
N ASP A 164 -7.59 -26.79 -17.86
CA ASP A 164 -7.31 -26.44 -19.26
C ASP A 164 -8.60 -26.29 -20.05
N SER A 165 -9.52 -27.25 -19.91
CA SER A 165 -10.75 -27.27 -20.68
C SER A 165 -11.72 -26.15 -20.28
N LEU A 166 -11.83 -25.87 -18.98
CA LEU A 166 -12.62 -24.76 -18.47
C LEU A 166 -12.04 -23.41 -18.89
N HIS A 167 -10.72 -23.25 -18.82
CA HIS A 167 -10.07 -22.01 -19.24
C HIS A 167 -10.30 -21.71 -20.73
N ILE A 168 -10.28 -22.74 -21.60
CA ILE A 168 -10.59 -22.58 -23.02
C ILE A 168 -12.01 -22.05 -23.22
N LEU A 169 -13.00 -22.50 -22.45
CA LEU A 169 -14.37 -21.96 -22.54
C LEU A 169 -14.45 -20.50 -22.12
N VAL A 170 -13.65 -20.10 -21.12
CA VAL A 170 -13.54 -18.69 -20.71
C VAL A 170 -12.89 -17.85 -21.81
N GLN A 171 -11.80 -18.33 -22.42
CA GLN A 171 -11.17 -17.64 -23.54
C GLN A 171 -12.08 -17.52 -24.77
N GLN A 172 -12.99 -18.48 -24.97
CA GLN A 172 -14.00 -18.43 -26.02
C GLN A 172 -15.16 -17.46 -25.72
N GLY A 173 -15.23 -16.88 -24.52
CA GLY A 173 -16.33 -16.01 -24.10
C GLY A 173 -17.65 -16.75 -23.84
N LYS A 174 -17.65 -18.09 -23.89
CA LYS A 174 -18.83 -18.93 -23.61
C LYS A 174 -19.16 -19.02 -22.13
N VAL A 175 -18.16 -18.80 -21.28
CA VAL A 175 -18.27 -18.83 -19.82
C VAL A 175 -17.51 -17.62 -19.27
N LEU A 176 -18.10 -16.86 -18.36
CA LEU A 176 -17.43 -15.68 -17.79
C LEU A 176 -16.66 -16.01 -16.51
N TYR A 177 -17.29 -16.77 -15.61
CA TYR A 177 -16.72 -17.17 -14.33
C TYR A 177 -16.85 -18.68 -14.10
N LEU A 178 -15.90 -19.23 -13.35
CA LEU A 178 -15.89 -20.66 -13.01
C LEU A 178 -16.37 -20.87 -11.57
N GLY A 179 -17.25 -21.84 -11.40
CA GLY A 179 -17.68 -22.37 -10.11
C GLY A 179 -17.30 -23.84 -9.96
N ILE A 180 -17.31 -24.34 -8.73
CA ILE A 180 -17.17 -25.77 -8.44
C ILE A 180 -18.13 -26.17 -7.34
N SER A 181 -18.70 -27.36 -7.43
CA SER A 181 -19.69 -27.87 -6.48
C SER A 181 -19.26 -29.23 -5.94
N ASP A 182 -19.61 -29.49 -4.68
CA ASP A 182 -19.51 -30.79 -4.02
C ASP A 182 -18.17 -31.51 -4.28
N THR A 183 -17.07 -30.77 -4.17
CA THR A 183 -15.71 -31.22 -4.48
C THR A 183 -14.81 -31.11 -3.25
N PRO A 184 -13.97 -32.11 -2.95
CA PRO A 184 -13.06 -32.04 -1.81
C PRO A 184 -12.17 -30.79 -1.81
N ALA A 185 -12.01 -30.16 -0.65
CA ALA A 185 -11.26 -28.89 -0.51
C ALA A 185 -9.83 -28.94 -1.07
N TRP A 186 -9.15 -30.08 -0.91
CA TRP A 186 -7.79 -30.27 -1.42
C TRP A 186 -7.73 -30.27 -2.95
N VAL A 187 -8.75 -30.81 -3.64
CA VAL A 187 -8.86 -30.79 -5.09
C VAL A 187 -9.04 -29.36 -5.58
N VAL A 188 -9.96 -28.61 -4.96
CA VAL A 188 -10.20 -27.20 -5.30
C VAL A 188 -8.93 -26.37 -5.10
N SER A 189 -8.22 -26.62 -4.00
CA SER A 189 -6.97 -25.93 -3.67
C SER A 189 -5.87 -26.22 -4.70
N ALA A 190 -5.71 -27.49 -5.09
CA ALA A 190 -4.77 -27.89 -6.13
C ALA A 190 -5.15 -27.31 -7.50
N ALA A 191 -6.43 -27.31 -7.85
CA ALA A 191 -6.93 -26.76 -9.11
C ALA A 191 -6.73 -25.24 -9.22
N ASN A 192 -7.06 -24.48 -8.18
CA ASN A 192 -6.83 -23.03 -8.16
C ASN A 192 -5.34 -22.67 -8.14
N THR A 193 -4.52 -23.47 -7.47
CA THR A 193 -3.05 -23.29 -7.48
C THR A 193 -2.49 -23.56 -8.86
N TYR A 194 -2.89 -24.67 -9.50
CA TYR A 194 -2.54 -24.99 -10.88
C TYR A 194 -2.93 -23.87 -11.83
N ALA A 195 -4.16 -23.36 -11.69
CA ALA A 195 -4.66 -22.29 -12.55
C ALA A 195 -3.82 -21.00 -12.41
N LYS A 196 -3.59 -20.54 -11.17
CA LYS A 196 -2.76 -19.34 -10.91
C LYS A 196 -1.32 -19.50 -11.42
N ALA A 197 -0.71 -20.66 -11.18
CA ALA A 197 0.67 -20.94 -11.60
C ALA A 197 0.86 -20.97 -13.13
N HIS A 198 -0.21 -21.28 -13.88
CA HIS A 198 -0.15 -21.40 -15.33
C HIS A 198 -1.00 -20.37 -16.08
N GLY A 199 -1.31 -19.23 -15.45
CA GLY A 199 -2.03 -18.11 -16.08
C GLY A 199 -3.45 -18.45 -16.54
N LYS A 200 -4.13 -19.40 -15.89
CA LYS A 200 -5.49 -19.84 -16.22
C LYS A 200 -6.51 -19.24 -15.26
N THR A 201 -7.78 -19.29 -15.65
CA THR A 201 -8.91 -18.81 -14.86
C THR A 201 -9.15 -19.73 -13.65
N PRO A 202 -9.11 -19.23 -12.41
CA PRO A 202 -9.43 -20.02 -11.22
C PRO A 202 -10.95 -20.08 -10.96
N PHE A 203 -11.37 -20.99 -10.07
CA PHE A 203 -12.73 -20.99 -9.53
C PHE A 203 -12.96 -19.77 -8.63
N SER A 204 -14.14 -19.15 -8.76
CA SER A 204 -14.53 -17.95 -8.03
C SER A 204 -15.66 -18.19 -7.01
N ILE A 205 -16.35 -19.34 -7.09
CA ILE A 205 -17.44 -19.70 -6.20
C ILE A 205 -17.48 -21.21 -5.95
N TYR A 206 -17.75 -21.60 -4.70
CA TYR A 206 -17.95 -22.98 -4.29
C TYR A 206 -19.43 -23.20 -3.92
N GLN A 207 -20.06 -24.20 -4.52
CA GLN A 207 -21.41 -24.64 -4.18
C GLN A 207 -21.37 -25.94 -3.37
N GLY A 208 -22.18 -26.06 -2.31
CA GLY A 208 -22.20 -27.31 -1.56
C GLY A 208 -23.25 -27.36 -0.46
N ARG A 209 -23.45 -28.56 0.11
CA ARG A 209 -24.46 -28.79 1.14
C ARG A 209 -24.10 -28.12 2.46
N TRP A 210 -24.97 -27.26 2.98
CA TRP A 210 -24.76 -26.64 4.29
C TRP A 210 -26.07 -26.16 4.92
N ASN A 211 -26.30 -26.54 6.17
CA ASN A 211 -27.39 -26.03 6.99
C ASN A 211 -27.03 -26.10 8.48
N VAL A 212 -27.94 -25.61 9.33
CA VAL A 212 -27.79 -25.59 10.80
C VAL A 212 -27.49 -26.95 11.44
N LEU A 213 -27.86 -28.07 10.80
CA LEU A 213 -27.61 -29.43 11.30
C LEU A 213 -26.40 -30.12 10.62
N ILE A 214 -26.15 -29.82 9.35
CA ILE A 214 -25.09 -30.42 8.52
C ILE A 214 -24.03 -29.37 8.27
N ARG A 215 -22.99 -29.40 9.11
CA ARG A 215 -21.96 -28.36 9.21
C ARG A 215 -20.58 -28.79 8.71
N ASP A 216 -20.46 -29.96 8.07
CA ASP A 216 -19.17 -30.43 7.49
C ASP A 216 -18.52 -29.43 6.52
N PHE A 217 -19.34 -28.60 5.88
CA PHE A 217 -18.92 -27.47 5.05
C PHE A 217 -17.99 -26.51 5.81
N GLU A 218 -18.19 -26.33 7.12
CA GLU A 218 -17.39 -25.45 7.97
C GLU A 218 -15.97 -25.97 8.20
N ARG A 219 -15.75 -27.28 8.06
CA ARG A 219 -14.47 -27.94 8.37
C ARG A 219 -13.33 -27.49 7.46
N GLU A 220 -13.51 -27.62 6.14
CA GLU A 220 -12.45 -27.38 5.16
C GLU A 220 -12.88 -26.45 4.00
N ILE A 221 -14.18 -26.37 3.70
CA ILE A 221 -14.65 -25.54 2.59
C ILE A 221 -14.58 -24.05 2.93
N LEU A 222 -14.99 -23.66 4.15
CA LEU A 222 -14.87 -22.26 4.57
C LEU A 222 -13.42 -21.75 4.59
N PRO A 223 -12.44 -22.45 5.21
CA PRO A 223 -11.03 -22.04 5.14
C PRO A 223 -10.48 -21.99 3.71
N MET A 224 -10.77 -23.00 2.89
CA MET A 224 -10.34 -23.05 1.49
C MET A 224 -10.90 -21.88 0.67
N ALA A 225 -12.20 -21.61 0.77
CA ALA A 225 -12.83 -20.51 0.05
C ALA A 225 -12.24 -19.15 0.47
N ARG A 226 -11.94 -18.96 1.76
CA ARG A 226 -11.27 -17.75 2.27
C ARG A 226 -9.89 -17.58 1.65
N GLN A 227 -9.07 -18.65 1.64
CA GLN A 227 -7.70 -18.62 1.11
C GLN A 227 -7.67 -18.26 -0.38
N PHE A 228 -8.63 -18.75 -1.16
CA PHE A 228 -8.68 -18.50 -2.60
C PHE A 228 -9.56 -17.31 -3.01
N GLY A 229 -10.21 -16.63 -2.05
CA GLY A 229 -11.09 -15.50 -2.33
C GLY A 229 -12.38 -15.90 -3.07
N MET A 230 -12.93 -17.06 -2.74
CA MET A 230 -14.12 -17.62 -3.39
C MET A 230 -15.41 -17.28 -2.62
N ALA A 231 -16.51 -17.13 -3.37
CA ALA A 231 -17.85 -17.09 -2.83
C ALA A 231 -18.35 -18.49 -2.43
N LEU A 232 -19.45 -18.55 -1.69
CA LEU A 232 -20.08 -19.75 -1.16
C LEU A 232 -21.56 -19.78 -1.53
N ALA A 233 -22.01 -20.84 -2.18
CA ALA A 233 -23.40 -21.06 -2.57
C ALA A 233 -23.96 -22.29 -1.85
N PRO A 234 -24.47 -22.15 -0.61
CA PRO A 234 -25.02 -23.30 0.09
C PRO A 234 -26.33 -23.78 -0.51
N TRP A 235 -26.43 -25.08 -0.78
CA TRP A 235 -27.70 -25.78 -1.02
C TRP A 235 -28.15 -26.53 0.24
N ASP A 236 -29.44 -26.88 0.28
CA ASP A 236 -30.09 -27.62 1.37
C ASP A 236 -30.16 -26.89 2.71
N VAL A 237 -30.25 -25.56 2.72
CA VAL A 237 -30.34 -24.74 3.95
C VAL A 237 -31.52 -25.17 4.84
N MET A 238 -32.60 -25.67 4.25
CA MET A 238 -33.80 -26.15 4.94
C MET A 238 -33.85 -27.66 5.22
N GLY A 239 -32.75 -28.39 5.01
CA GLY A 239 -32.64 -29.83 5.29
C GLY A 239 -33.72 -30.66 4.57
N GLY A 240 -33.88 -30.48 3.26
CA GLY A 240 -34.90 -31.13 2.45
C GLY A 240 -36.30 -30.54 2.61
N GLY A 241 -36.41 -29.38 3.26
CA GLY A 241 -37.69 -28.78 3.65
C GLY A 241 -38.26 -29.37 4.93
N LYS A 242 -37.44 -30.11 5.71
CA LYS A 242 -37.84 -30.74 6.97
C LYS A 242 -37.71 -29.81 8.17
N LEU A 243 -36.93 -28.73 8.10
CA LEU A 243 -36.86 -27.73 9.17
C LEU A 243 -38.13 -26.86 9.12
N GLN A 244 -39.18 -27.28 9.82
CA GLN A 244 -40.53 -26.71 9.75
C GLN A 244 -41.20 -26.80 11.13
N THR A 245 -42.04 -25.81 11.46
CA THR A 245 -42.84 -25.83 12.69
C THR A 245 -43.90 -26.93 12.64
N LYS A 246 -44.33 -27.41 13.82
CA LYS A 246 -45.43 -28.38 13.94
C LYS A 246 -46.71 -27.90 13.25
N LYS A 247 -47.04 -26.61 13.42
CA LYS A 247 -48.17 -25.94 12.74
C LYS A 247 -48.07 -26.08 11.22
N ALA A 248 -46.93 -25.76 10.63
CA ALA A 248 -46.72 -25.84 9.17
C ALA A 248 -46.82 -27.28 8.64
N LEU A 249 -46.34 -28.27 9.41
CA LEU A 249 -46.48 -29.68 9.05
C LEU A 249 -47.93 -30.16 9.10
N ASP A 250 -48.69 -29.75 10.11
CA ASP A 250 -50.11 -30.08 10.22
C ASP A 250 -50.93 -29.43 9.10
N GLU A 251 -50.62 -28.18 8.73
CA GLU A 251 -51.22 -27.49 7.58
C GLU A 251 -50.92 -28.18 6.25
N ARG A 252 -49.66 -28.60 6.02
CA ARG A 252 -49.30 -29.39 4.83
C ARG A 252 -50.04 -30.72 4.76
N LYS A 253 -50.14 -31.43 5.90
CA LYS A 253 -50.92 -32.67 6.00
C LYS A 253 -52.39 -32.46 5.62
N LYS A 254 -53.00 -31.37 6.10
CA LYS A 254 -54.38 -30.98 5.75
C LYS A 254 -54.53 -30.63 4.26
N ALA A 255 -53.50 -30.03 3.65
CA ALA A 255 -53.46 -29.72 2.21
C ALA A 255 -53.11 -30.93 1.33
N GLY A 256 -52.87 -32.12 1.89
CA GLY A 256 -52.42 -33.30 1.14
C GLY A 256 -50.99 -33.20 0.62
N GLU A 257 -50.20 -32.24 1.12
CA GLU A 257 -48.80 -32.03 0.73
C GLU A 257 -47.85 -32.79 1.67
N GLY A 258 -46.97 -33.62 1.12
CA GLY A 258 -45.91 -34.32 1.86
C GLY A 258 -44.59 -33.56 1.91
N LEU A 259 -43.70 -33.96 2.82
CA LEU A 259 -42.27 -33.61 2.74
C LEU A 259 -41.63 -34.32 1.54
N ARG A 260 -40.54 -33.77 1.00
CA ARG A 260 -39.81 -34.39 -0.13
C ARG A 260 -39.33 -35.78 0.27
N SER A 261 -39.78 -36.81 -0.45
CA SER A 261 -39.51 -38.22 -0.14
C SER A 261 -38.06 -38.66 -0.40
N MET A 262 -37.34 -37.95 -1.29
CA MET A 262 -35.97 -38.27 -1.70
C MET A 262 -34.97 -38.32 -0.51
N LEU A 263 -35.27 -37.64 0.60
CA LEU A 263 -34.40 -37.55 1.78
C LEU A 263 -35.01 -38.23 3.03
N GLY A 264 -36.00 -39.10 2.84
CA GLY A 264 -36.69 -39.84 3.90
C GLY A 264 -38.06 -39.28 4.29
N HIS A 265 -38.82 -40.05 5.08
CA HIS A 265 -40.16 -39.69 5.53
C HIS A 265 -40.15 -39.05 6.92
N GLY A 266 -40.78 -37.88 7.05
CA GLY A 266 -40.94 -37.17 8.33
C GLY A 266 -39.70 -36.43 8.81
N GLN A 267 -39.80 -35.90 10.03
CA GLN A 267 -38.68 -35.29 10.75
C GLN A 267 -38.00 -36.33 11.66
N THR A 268 -36.67 -36.31 11.73
CA THR A 268 -35.88 -36.96 12.78
C THR A 268 -35.98 -36.19 14.10
N GLU A 269 -35.55 -36.79 15.21
CA GLU A 269 -35.54 -36.12 16.51
C GLU A 269 -34.70 -34.82 16.51
N ASP A 270 -33.52 -34.84 15.86
CA ASP A 270 -32.68 -33.65 15.69
C ASP A 270 -33.38 -32.57 14.85
N GLU A 271 -34.09 -32.96 13.79
CA GLU A 271 -34.83 -32.04 12.92
C GLU A 271 -36.01 -31.39 13.66
N VAL A 272 -36.70 -32.13 14.54
CA VAL A 272 -37.74 -31.57 15.42
C VAL A 272 -37.13 -30.56 16.39
N LYS A 273 -36.10 -30.95 17.14
CA LYS A 273 -35.43 -30.07 18.13
C LYS A 273 -34.89 -28.80 17.47
N MET A 274 -34.27 -28.92 16.31
CA MET A 274 -33.77 -27.76 15.56
C MET A 274 -34.91 -26.88 15.04
N SER A 275 -36.02 -27.47 14.58
CA SER A 275 -37.18 -26.69 14.15
C SER A 275 -37.79 -25.88 15.31
N GLU A 276 -37.83 -26.44 16.51
CA GLU A 276 -38.26 -25.74 17.72
C GLU A 276 -37.27 -24.63 18.13
N ALA A 277 -35.97 -24.88 18.05
CA ALA A 277 -34.94 -23.87 18.31
C ALA A 277 -35.00 -22.71 17.32
N LEU A 278 -35.16 -23.01 16.01
CA LEU A 278 -35.37 -21.99 14.97
C LEU A 278 -36.66 -21.20 15.22
N ALA A 279 -37.74 -21.86 15.67
CA ALA A 279 -39.00 -21.18 15.97
C ALA A 279 -38.87 -20.25 17.19
N LYS A 280 -38.12 -20.65 18.22
CA LYS A 280 -37.81 -19.79 19.36
C LYS A 280 -37.05 -18.55 18.92
N VAL A 281 -35.98 -18.71 18.13
CA VAL A 281 -35.20 -17.57 17.63
C VAL A 281 -36.05 -16.71 16.68
N ALA A 282 -36.92 -17.30 15.86
CA ALA A 282 -37.85 -16.55 15.03
C ALA A 282 -38.77 -15.65 15.87
N ALA A 283 -39.31 -16.17 16.98
CA ALA A 283 -40.13 -15.39 17.90
C ALA A 283 -39.38 -14.22 18.56
N GLU A 284 -38.09 -14.40 18.89
CA GLU A 284 -37.23 -13.31 19.40
C GLU A 284 -37.06 -12.16 18.38
N HIS A 285 -37.13 -12.47 17.08
CA HIS A 285 -37.13 -11.49 15.98
C HIS A 285 -38.55 -11.01 15.59
N GLY A 286 -39.59 -11.45 16.30
CA GLY A 286 -40.99 -11.07 16.04
C GLY A 286 -41.59 -11.68 14.76
N ILE A 287 -41.08 -12.83 14.31
CA ILE A 287 -41.51 -13.49 13.06
C ILE A 287 -41.84 -14.98 13.29
N GLU A 288 -42.66 -15.58 12.43
CA GLU A 288 -42.96 -17.03 12.49
C GLU A 288 -42.05 -17.88 11.58
N SER A 289 -41.31 -17.25 10.66
CA SER A 289 -40.59 -17.96 9.59
C SER A 289 -39.26 -18.56 10.06
N VAL A 290 -39.27 -19.87 10.33
CA VAL A 290 -38.05 -20.65 10.61
C VAL A 290 -37.08 -20.68 9.41
N THR A 291 -37.63 -20.57 8.19
CA THR A 291 -36.85 -20.49 6.95
C THR A 291 -35.97 -19.25 6.93
N ALA A 292 -36.54 -18.11 7.34
CA ALA A 292 -35.81 -16.85 7.37
C ALA A 292 -34.62 -16.91 8.34
N ILE A 293 -34.80 -17.53 9.51
CA ILE A 293 -33.73 -17.74 10.50
C ILE A 293 -32.65 -18.68 9.98
N ALA A 294 -33.01 -19.81 9.34
CA ALA A 294 -32.03 -20.75 8.80
C ALA A 294 -31.17 -20.14 7.67
N LEU A 295 -31.78 -19.32 6.81
CA LEU A 295 -31.06 -18.56 5.78
C LEU A 295 -30.14 -17.51 6.40
N ALA A 296 -30.63 -16.75 7.40
CA ALA A 296 -29.82 -15.78 8.13
C ALA A 296 -28.61 -16.43 8.83
N TYR A 297 -28.78 -17.64 9.37
CA TYR A 297 -27.72 -18.41 10.00
C TYR A 297 -26.57 -18.70 9.02
N VAL A 298 -26.84 -19.31 7.85
CA VAL A 298 -25.72 -19.60 6.92
C VAL A 298 -25.05 -18.33 6.41
N MET A 299 -25.80 -17.24 6.23
CA MET A 299 -25.25 -15.93 5.84
C MET A 299 -24.46 -15.23 6.95
N SER A 300 -24.64 -15.59 8.22
CA SER A 300 -23.87 -15.03 9.34
C SER A 300 -22.52 -15.71 9.53
N LYS A 301 -22.24 -16.81 8.84
CA LYS A 301 -21.03 -17.61 9.07
C LYS A 301 -19.83 -17.20 8.21
N ALA A 302 -20.04 -16.53 7.07
CA ALA A 302 -18.95 -16.02 6.21
C ALA A 302 -19.39 -14.82 5.30
N PRO A 303 -18.45 -14.00 4.77
CA PRO A 303 -18.77 -12.76 4.03
C PRO A 303 -19.44 -12.94 2.67
N TYR A 304 -19.01 -13.93 1.88
CA TYR A 304 -19.43 -14.11 0.49
C TYR A 304 -20.40 -15.30 0.34
N VAL A 305 -21.36 -15.42 1.27
CA VAL A 305 -22.39 -16.47 1.24
C VAL A 305 -23.63 -16.00 0.48
N PHE A 306 -24.08 -16.81 -0.49
CA PHE A 306 -25.22 -16.58 -1.35
C PHE A 306 -26.11 -17.84 -1.36
N PRO A 307 -27.01 -17.99 -0.38
CA PRO A 307 -27.83 -19.19 -0.27
C PRO A 307 -28.74 -19.39 -1.46
N MET A 308 -28.84 -20.65 -1.91
CA MET A 308 -29.85 -21.03 -2.88
C MET A 308 -31.20 -21.20 -2.20
N VAL A 309 -32.17 -20.44 -2.69
CA VAL A 309 -33.57 -20.54 -2.28
C VAL A 309 -34.36 -21.18 -3.41
N GLY A 310 -35.23 -22.12 -3.07
CA GLY A 310 -36.06 -22.81 -4.04
C GLY A 310 -37.49 -22.94 -3.53
N GLY A 311 -38.41 -23.26 -4.42
CA GLY A 311 -39.81 -23.39 -4.07
C GLY A 311 -40.70 -23.47 -5.31
N ARG A 312 -41.96 -23.83 -5.08
CA ARG A 312 -43.01 -23.87 -6.11
C ARG A 312 -44.07 -22.77 -5.93
N LYS A 313 -43.91 -21.93 -4.91
CA LYS A 313 -44.90 -20.97 -4.41
C LYS A 313 -44.22 -19.61 -4.20
N ILE A 314 -44.85 -18.54 -4.69
CA ILE A 314 -44.33 -17.16 -4.62
C ILE A 314 -44.34 -16.67 -3.16
N GLU A 315 -45.24 -17.18 -2.34
CA GLU A 315 -45.35 -16.86 -0.92
C GLU A 315 -44.07 -17.24 -0.16
N HIS A 316 -43.48 -18.40 -0.48
CA HIS A 316 -42.22 -18.82 0.12
C HIS A 316 -41.05 -17.90 -0.29
N LEU A 317 -41.09 -17.32 -1.49
CA LEU A 317 -40.07 -16.37 -1.92
C LEU A 317 -40.08 -15.11 -1.05
N LYS A 318 -41.27 -14.63 -0.64
CA LYS A 318 -41.38 -13.48 0.27
C LYS A 318 -40.76 -13.78 1.64
N ASP A 319 -41.00 -14.98 2.17
CA ASP A 319 -40.37 -15.43 3.43
C ASP A 319 -38.85 -15.54 3.30
N ASN A 320 -38.34 -16.02 2.15
CA ASN A 320 -36.92 -16.10 1.90
C ASN A 320 -36.27 -14.70 1.88
N ILE A 321 -36.91 -13.72 1.24
CA ILE A 321 -36.42 -12.33 1.17
C ILE A 321 -36.35 -11.71 2.57
N GLN A 322 -37.27 -12.05 3.47
CA GLN A 322 -37.27 -11.56 4.85
C GLN A 322 -35.96 -11.88 5.59
N SER A 323 -35.32 -13.01 5.28
CA SER A 323 -34.03 -13.42 5.87
C SER A 323 -32.93 -12.36 5.74
N LEU A 324 -32.97 -11.56 4.68
CA LEU A 324 -31.96 -10.54 4.36
C LEU A 324 -31.96 -9.36 5.36
N LYS A 325 -33.07 -9.16 6.08
CA LYS A 325 -33.20 -8.14 7.13
C LYS A 325 -32.78 -8.64 8.51
N ILE A 326 -32.62 -9.95 8.67
CA ILE A 326 -32.35 -10.57 9.97
C ILE A 326 -30.85 -10.52 10.25
N ARG A 327 -30.49 -10.21 11.51
CA ARG A 327 -29.12 -10.25 12.02
C ARG A 327 -29.12 -11.08 13.30
N LEU A 328 -28.55 -12.28 13.26
CA LEU A 328 -28.51 -13.17 14.41
C LEU A 328 -27.43 -12.72 15.40
N THR A 329 -27.74 -12.77 16.70
CA THR A 329 -26.76 -12.47 17.75
C THR A 329 -25.77 -13.63 17.89
N PRO A 330 -24.55 -13.40 18.42
CA PRO A 330 -23.64 -14.48 18.76
C PRO A 330 -24.28 -15.54 19.69
N GLU A 331 -25.12 -15.11 20.63
CA GLU A 331 -25.84 -15.98 21.56
C GLU A 331 -26.90 -16.82 20.84
N GLN A 332 -27.62 -16.25 19.88
CA GLN A 332 -28.58 -16.98 19.05
C GLN A 332 -27.89 -18.02 18.17
N ILE A 333 -26.76 -17.67 17.56
CA ILE A 333 -25.93 -18.62 16.79
C ILE A 333 -25.45 -19.74 17.70
N ALA A 334 -24.86 -19.42 18.85
CA ALA A 334 -24.39 -20.41 19.81
C ALA A 334 -25.53 -21.31 20.32
N TYR A 335 -26.72 -20.76 20.53
CA TYR A 335 -27.90 -21.51 20.92
C TYR A 335 -28.33 -22.51 19.83
N LEU A 336 -28.43 -22.08 18.57
CA LEU A 336 -28.76 -22.97 17.45
C LEU A 336 -27.71 -24.07 17.30
N GLU A 337 -26.44 -23.73 17.39
CA GLU A 337 -25.33 -24.69 17.31
C GLU A 337 -25.29 -25.67 18.50
N SER A 338 -25.81 -25.28 19.67
CA SER A 338 -25.88 -26.16 20.85
C SER A 338 -26.88 -27.30 20.70
N VAL A 339 -27.86 -27.18 19.80
CA VAL A 339 -28.87 -28.22 19.54
C VAL A 339 -28.21 -29.50 19.03
N LYS A 340 -27.20 -29.34 18.16
CA LYS A 340 -26.40 -30.44 17.63
C LYS A 340 -24.92 -30.04 17.60
N PRO A 341 -24.12 -30.50 18.58
CA PRO A 341 -22.69 -30.25 18.60
C PRO A 341 -22.02 -30.69 17.30
N PHE A 342 -21.09 -29.86 16.81
CA PHE A 342 -20.35 -30.14 15.58
C PHE A 342 -18.98 -30.74 15.91
N ASP A 343 -18.71 -31.93 15.38
CA ASP A 343 -17.37 -32.51 15.40
C ASP A 343 -16.56 -32.01 14.20
N VAL A 344 -15.67 -31.04 14.45
CA VAL A 344 -14.79 -30.49 13.43
C VAL A 344 -13.71 -31.49 12.99
N GLY A 345 -13.44 -32.56 13.75
CA GLY A 345 -12.47 -33.60 13.40
C GLY A 345 -11.01 -33.15 13.43
N PHE A 346 -10.09 -34.13 13.38
CA PHE A 346 -8.64 -33.88 13.31
C PHE A 346 -8.21 -33.44 11.89
N PRO A 347 -7.26 -32.50 11.73
CA PRO A 347 -6.47 -31.82 12.78
C PRO A 347 -7.13 -30.56 13.37
N ASN A 348 -8.28 -30.13 12.87
CA ASN A 348 -8.90 -28.86 13.26
C ASN A 348 -9.31 -28.83 14.74
N ASN A 349 -9.73 -29.96 15.30
CA ASN A 349 -10.04 -30.08 16.74
C ASN A 349 -8.80 -29.94 17.65
N PHE A 350 -7.59 -30.12 17.11
CA PHE A 350 -6.32 -29.94 17.80
C PHE A 350 -5.73 -28.55 17.57
N LEU A 351 -5.80 -28.04 16.33
CA LEU A 351 -5.27 -26.73 15.96
C LEU A 351 -6.11 -25.57 16.53
N GLY A 352 -7.40 -25.79 16.72
CA GLY A 352 -8.36 -24.75 17.09
C GLY A 352 -8.80 -23.90 15.90
N GLU A 353 -9.65 -22.92 16.16
CA GLU A 353 -10.15 -22.01 15.13
C GLU A 353 -9.08 -21.03 14.65
N ASP A 354 -9.13 -20.68 13.36
CA ASP A 354 -8.26 -19.67 12.75
C ASP A 354 -8.32 -18.34 13.54
N PRO A 355 -7.19 -17.86 14.08
CA PRO A 355 -7.12 -16.60 14.81
C PRO A 355 -7.56 -15.36 14.03
N HIS A 356 -7.54 -15.41 12.69
CA HIS A 356 -8.10 -14.34 11.85
C HIS A 356 -9.63 -14.30 11.92
N VAL A 357 -10.30 -15.35 12.39
CA VAL A 357 -11.76 -15.37 12.64
C VAL A 357 -12.05 -14.91 14.06
N THR A 358 -11.42 -15.56 15.05
CA THR A 358 -11.72 -15.31 16.47
C THR A 358 -11.13 -13.99 16.96
N GLY A 359 -10.04 -13.52 16.33
CA GLY A 359 -9.23 -12.41 16.80
C GLY A 359 -8.40 -12.74 18.04
N LYS A 360 -8.31 -14.02 18.43
CA LYS A 360 -7.59 -14.49 19.61
C LYS A 360 -6.59 -15.56 19.21
N THR A 361 -5.42 -15.53 19.82
CA THR A 361 -4.45 -16.63 19.72
C THR A 361 -5.07 -17.87 20.34
N GLY A 362 -5.14 -18.96 19.57
CA GLY A 362 -5.72 -20.24 19.98
C GLY A 362 -4.74 -21.40 19.75
N GLY A 363 -5.11 -22.59 20.22
CA GLY A 363 -4.34 -23.82 20.02
C GLY A 363 -2.93 -23.79 20.62
N ILE A 364 -1.96 -24.34 19.88
CA ILE A 364 -0.58 -24.54 20.34
C ILE A 364 0.18 -23.23 20.63
N LEU A 365 -0.27 -22.09 20.09
CA LEU A 365 0.41 -20.81 20.22
C LEU A 365 0.05 -20.04 21.50
N VAL A 366 -1.00 -20.46 22.22
CA VAL A 366 -1.49 -19.76 23.43
C VAL A 366 -0.41 -19.67 24.52
N GLY A 367 0.44 -20.69 24.65
CA GLY A 367 1.48 -20.74 25.67
C GLY A 367 2.78 -20.00 25.31
N ASN A 368 2.92 -19.46 24.10
CA ASN A 368 4.15 -18.83 23.63
C ASN A 368 4.15 -17.31 23.91
N ALA A 369 3.22 -16.58 23.30
CA ALA A 369 3.10 -15.13 23.42
C ALA A 369 1.70 -14.64 23.06
N SER A 370 1.29 -13.48 23.58
CA SER A 370 0.04 -12.82 23.17
C SER A 370 0.21 -12.16 21.80
N LEU A 371 -0.29 -12.82 20.76
CA LEU A 371 -0.25 -12.30 19.39
C LEU A 371 -1.51 -11.49 19.05
N SER A 372 -1.33 -10.40 18.31
CA SER A 372 -2.42 -9.63 17.73
C SER A 372 -2.72 -10.12 16.31
N TRP A 373 -3.99 -10.40 16.02
CA TRP A 373 -4.42 -10.89 14.70
C TRP A 373 -5.24 -9.84 13.96
N VAL A 374 -5.06 -9.78 12.64
CA VAL A 374 -5.92 -9.00 11.74
C VAL A 374 -7.16 -9.85 11.46
N LYS A 375 -8.36 -9.34 11.77
CA LYS A 375 -9.58 -10.10 11.52
C LYS A 375 -9.87 -10.17 10.02
N ALA A 376 -10.29 -11.35 9.56
CA ALA A 376 -10.88 -11.52 8.23
C ALA A 376 -12.15 -10.66 8.11
N PRO A 377 -12.57 -10.28 6.88
CA PRO A 377 -13.83 -9.58 6.69
C PRO A 377 -14.99 -10.30 7.39
N ALA A 378 -15.89 -9.56 8.04
CA ALA A 378 -17.01 -10.12 8.76
C ALA A 378 -18.14 -10.55 7.81
N ALA A 379 -18.97 -11.50 8.26
CA ALA A 379 -20.18 -11.89 7.54
C ALA A 379 -21.20 -10.73 7.52
N ILE A 380 -21.88 -10.53 6.39
CA ILE A 380 -22.86 -9.43 6.24
C ILE A 380 -24.12 -9.66 7.10
N GLY A 381 -24.44 -10.93 7.42
CA GLY A 381 -25.59 -11.33 8.23
C GLY A 381 -25.32 -11.46 9.74
N HIS A 382 -24.08 -11.25 10.19
CA HIS A 382 -23.82 -11.14 11.63
C HIS A 382 -24.55 -9.91 12.16
N LEU A 383 -25.08 -9.96 13.39
CA LEU A 383 -24.93 -8.79 14.26
C LEU A 383 -23.42 -8.54 14.31
N LEU A 384 -22.94 -7.76 13.35
CA LEU A 384 -22.14 -6.65 13.77
C LEU A 384 -23.01 -6.07 14.88
N VAL A 385 -22.48 -6.11 16.11
CA VAL A 385 -22.36 -4.85 16.80
C VAL A 385 -21.72 -3.92 15.77
N PHE A 386 -22.59 -3.43 14.87
CA PHE A 386 -22.42 -2.26 14.12
C PHE A 386 -22.88 -1.28 15.23
N SER A 387 -22.07 -0.85 16.20
CA SER A 387 -20.88 -0.04 15.94
C SER A 387 -20.35 -0.17 14.52
N SER A 388 -21.20 0.25 13.59
CA SER A 388 -20.69 0.94 12.45
C SER A 388 -19.74 1.97 13.04
N PRO A 389 -18.64 2.33 12.37
CA PRO A 389 -18.03 3.61 12.69
C PRO A 389 -19.11 4.73 12.76
N TYR A 390 -20.27 4.52 12.08
CA TYR A 390 -21.53 5.25 12.08
C TYR A 390 -22.70 4.62 12.90
N TYR A 391 -22.44 3.81 13.92
CA TYR A 391 -23.34 3.68 15.07
C TYR A 391 -22.41 4.04 16.23
N CYS A 392 -22.35 5.32 16.55
CA CYS A 392 -23.32 5.83 17.49
C CYS A 392 -23.53 4.77 18.58
N ILE A 393 -22.79 4.89 19.69
CA ILE A 393 -23.28 4.44 20.99
C ILE A 393 -24.79 4.65 20.93
N MET A 394 -25.66 3.66 21.12
CA MET A 394 -27.09 3.95 20.96
C MET A 394 -27.49 4.96 22.04
N GLY A 395 -27.48 6.24 21.61
CA GLY A 395 -27.46 7.47 22.40
C GLY A 395 -26.43 8.58 22.03
N GLN A 396 -25.36 8.37 21.24
CA GLN A 396 -24.36 9.41 20.89
C GLN A 396 -23.86 9.34 19.44
N GLU A 397 -24.26 10.32 18.61
CA GLU A 397 -24.01 10.48 17.16
C GLU A 397 -22.51 10.43 16.73
N GLN A 398 -22.21 10.25 15.43
CA GLN A 398 -20.82 10.33 14.90
C GLN A 398 -20.41 11.78 14.64
N PHE A 399 -19.14 12.11 14.88
CA PHE A 399 -18.64 13.47 14.71
C PHE A 399 -18.67 13.87 13.22
N CYS A 400 -19.35 14.97 12.92
CA CYS A 400 -19.44 15.56 11.60
C CYS A 400 -18.71 16.90 11.60
N TYR A 401 -17.78 17.08 10.66
CA TYR A 401 -17.06 18.34 10.52
C TYR A 401 -17.99 19.47 10.04
N GLU A 402 -18.09 20.54 10.82
CA GLU A 402 -18.75 21.77 10.39
C GLU A 402 -17.84 22.59 9.47
N PRO A 403 -18.33 23.16 8.35
CA PRO A 403 -17.50 23.95 7.44
C PRO A 403 -16.78 25.11 8.14
N LEU A 404 -15.49 25.27 7.85
CA LEU A 404 -14.68 26.37 8.36
C LEU A 404 -14.82 27.63 7.49
N GLN A 405 -14.83 28.78 8.15
CA GLN A 405 -14.66 30.06 7.48
C GLN A 405 -13.21 30.23 6.99
N PRO A 406 -12.94 31.15 6.02
CA PRO A 406 -11.57 31.44 5.61
C PRO A 406 -10.67 31.78 6.80
N ARG A 407 -9.44 31.25 6.80
CA ARG A 407 -8.44 31.45 7.87
C ARG A 407 -8.90 31.08 9.28
N HIS A 408 -9.90 30.19 9.39
CA HIS A 408 -10.27 29.55 10.64
C HIS A 408 -9.71 28.14 10.75
N ILE A 409 -9.46 27.71 11.98
CA ILE A 409 -8.99 26.37 12.35
C ILE A 409 -9.87 25.78 13.43
N ARG A 410 -9.82 24.46 13.60
CA ARG A 410 -10.41 23.76 14.76
C ARG A 410 -9.34 23.50 15.81
N VAL A 411 -9.70 23.60 17.08
CA VAL A 411 -8.88 23.14 18.21
C VAL A 411 -9.74 22.36 19.18
N LEU A 412 -9.12 21.48 19.97
CA LEU A 412 -9.79 20.58 20.89
C LEU A 412 -9.54 21.01 22.33
N ASP A 413 -10.61 21.20 23.09
CA ASP A 413 -10.57 21.33 24.55
C ASP A 413 -10.78 19.96 25.19
N VAL A 414 -9.76 19.42 25.85
CA VAL A 414 -9.80 18.07 26.43
C VAL A 414 -10.51 18.09 27.79
N GLN A 415 -11.65 17.41 27.90
CA GLN A 415 -12.48 17.43 29.09
C GLN A 415 -12.02 16.38 30.12
N ARG A 416 -11.64 16.82 31.32
CA ARG A 416 -11.29 15.91 32.43
C ARG A 416 -12.53 15.39 33.15
N GLY A 417 -12.81 14.09 32.98
CA GLY A 417 -13.49 13.22 33.97
C GLY A 417 -15.02 13.33 34.09
N ALA A 418 -15.76 12.41 33.46
CA ALA A 418 -17.14 12.08 33.86
C ALA A 418 -17.63 10.67 33.45
N SER A 419 -16.77 9.75 33.02
CA SER A 419 -17.21 8.39 32.71
C SER A 419 -16.42 7.35 33.48
N GLN A 420 -17.13 6.52 34.23
CA GLN A 420 -16.64 5.26 34.81
C GLN A 420 -16.10 4.27 33.74
N SER A 421 -16.06 4.66 32.46
CA SER A 421 -15.71 3.84 31.29
C SER A 421 -14.34 4.12 30.65
N GLY A 422 -13.55 5.09 31.12
CA GLY A 422 -12.17 5.30 30.64
C GLY A 422 -12.01 5.87 29.21
N ASN A 423 -13.04 6.49 28.62
CA ASN A 423 -12.97 7.10 27.29
C ASN A 423 -12.49 8.56 27.31
N ILE A 424 -11.67 8.96 26.33
CA ILE A 424 -11.20 10.35 26.13
C ILE A 424 -12.33 11.19 25.49
N SER A 425 -12.62 12.37 26.04
CA SER A 425 -13.65 13.30 25.54
C SER A 425 -13.08 14.70 25.33
N CYS A 426 -13.45 15.33 24.22
CA CYS A 426 -13.00 16.65 23.80
C CYS A 426 -14.19 17.50 23.35
N LYS A 427 -14.04 18.83 23.37
CA LYS A 427 -14.94 19.78 22.73
C LYS A 427 -14.22 20.45 21.57
N CYS A 428 -14.85 20.54 20.40
CA CYS A 428 -14.28 21.23 19.24
C CYS A 428 -14.59 22.73 19.31
N ILE A 429 -13.61 23.57 19.02
CA ILE A 429 -13.72 25.03 19.02
C ILE A 429 -13.15 25.57 17.71
N HIS A 430 -13.91 26.43 17.04
CA HIS A 430 -13.43 27.15 15.85
C HIS A 430 -12.73 28.44 16.27
N LEU A 431 -11.49 28.64 15.81
CA LEU A 431 -10.70 29.83 16.06
C LEU A 431 -10.33 30.52 14.74
N SER A 432 -10.36 31.85 14.73
CA SER A 432 -9.77 32.63 13.64
C SER A 432 -8.28 32.85 13.94
N LEU A 433 -7.42 32.59 12.95
CA LEU A 433 -6.00 32.93 13.06
C LEU A 433 -5.74 34.44 13.00
N ASP A 434 -6.69 35.20 12.46
CA ASP A 434 -6.58 36.66 12.31
C ASP A 434 -7.07 37.42 13.55
N ASP A 435 -7.72 36.73 14.50
CA ASP A 435 -8.15 37.34 15.76
C ASP A 435 -6.97 37.39 16.75
N PRO A 436 -6.50 38.59 17.15
CA PRO A 436 -5.44 38.74 18.13
C PRO A 436 -5.89 38.44 19.57
N SER A 437 -7.21 38.37 19.81
CA SER A 437 -7.80 38.05 21.11
C SER A 437 -8.17 36.56 21.26
N ARG A 438 -7.80 35.72 20.28
CA ARG A 438 -8.03 34.28 20.32
C ARG A 438 -7.41 33.64 21.57
N PRO A 439 -8.03 32.57 22.13
CA PRO A 439 -7.44 31.83 23.22
C PRO A 439 -6.14 31.12 22.79
N PRO A 440 -5.19 30.92 23.72
CA PRO A 440 -3.94 30.23 23.43
C PRO A 440 -4.18 28.76 23.10
N TYR A 441 -3.36 28.20 22.22
CA TYR A 441 -3.42 26.78 21.86
C TYR A 441 -2.04 26.17 21.63
N VAL A 442 -1.97 24.86 21.79
CA VAL A 442 -0.77 24.05 21.62
C VAL A 442 -0.91 23.22 20.35
N ALA A 443 0.05 23.35 19.44
CA ALA A 443 0.09 22.51 18.25
C ALA A 443 0.89 21.24 18.52
N ILE A 444 0.39 20.11 18.02
CA ILE A 444 0.99 18.81 18.23
C ILE A 444 1.81 18.39 17.01
N SER A 445 2.99 17.84 17.26
CA SER A 445 3.86 17.21 16.26
C SER A 445 4.07 15.74 16.64
N TYR A 446 3.72 14.77 15.80
CA TYR A 446 3.77 13.35 16.17
C TYR A 446 3.90 12.42 14.95
N SER A 447 4.32 11.17 15.14
CA SER A 447 4.44 10.20 14.04
C SER A 447 3.14 9.49 13.69
N TRP A 448 2.92 9.28 12.39
CA TRP A 448 1.85 8.41 11.90
C TRP A 448 2.12 6.97 12.36
N GLY A 449 1.23 6.40 13.18
CA GLY A 449 1.33 4.98 13.57
C GLY A 449 1.20 4.05 12.36
N THR A 450 1.86 2.88 12.41
CA THR A 450 1.85 1.88 11.33
C THR A 450 0.54 1.10 11.21
N ASP A 451 -0.35 1.20 12.20
CA ASP A 451 -1.58 0.41 12.27
C ASP A 451 -2.84 1.28 12.04
N GLN A 452 -3.20 1.49 10.76
CA GLN A 452 -4.47 2.12 10.38
C GLN A 452 -5.66 1.13 10.39
N LYS A 453 -5.45 -0.15 10.74
CA LYS A 453 -6.46 -1.20 10.58
C LYS A 453 -7.35 -1.42 11.81
N LYS A 454 -7.04 -0.76 12.95
CA LYS A 454 -7.86 -0.76 14.18
C LYS A 454 -7.84 0.63 14.85
N PRO A 455 -8.64 1.60 14.35
CA PRO A 455 -8.70 2.92 14.99
C PRO A 455 -9.26 2.81 16.41
N ARG A 456 -8.68 3.56 17.34
CA ARG A 456 -9.25 3.82 18.66
C ARG A 456 -10.33 4.89 18.54
N GLN A 457 -11.15 5.07 19.56
CA GLN A 457 -12.24 6.06 19.54
C GLN A 457 -12.04 7.08 20.65
N ILE A 458 -12.29 8.34 20.32
CA ILE A 458 -12.45 9.44 21.27
C ILE A 458 -13.84 10.06 21.05
N LEU A 459 -14.33 10.82 22.02
CA LEU A 459 -15.52 11.63 21.89
C LEU A 459 -15.13 13.07 21.59
N VAL A 460 -15.75 13.70 20.60
CA VAL A 460 -15.60 15.13 20.26
C VAL A 460 -17.00 15.72 20.18
N ASP A 461 -17.30 16.75 20.98
CA ASP A 461 -18.64 17.35 21.14
C ASP A 461 -19.74 16.37 21.55
N GLY A 462 -19.35 15.27 22.20
CA GLY A 462 -20.25 14.18 22.57
C GLY A 462 -20.43 13.14 21.46
N HIS A 463 -19.77 13.31 20.32
CA HIS A 463 -19.85 12.43 19.16
C HIS A 463 -18.61 11.57 18.99
N VAL A 464 -18.76 10.36 18.43
CA VAL A 464 -17.63 9.43 18.26
C VAL A 464 -16.74 9.86 17.09
N LEU A 465 -15.42 9.96 17.32
CA LEU A 465 -14.40 10.18 16.29
C LEU A 465 -13.33 9.06 16.32
N PRO A 466 -13.11 8.33 15.22
CA PRO A 466 -12.03 7.35 15.13
C PRO A 466 -10.66 8.01 14.97
N VAL A 467 -9.67 7.59 15.76
CA VAL A 467 -8.29 8.07 15.75
C VAL A 467 -7.28 6.92 15.70
N THR A 468 -6.06 7.18 15.21
CA THR A 468 -5.00 6.16 15.20
C THR A 468 -4.52 5.81 16.61
N GLN A 469 -3.89 4.65 16.80
CA GLN A 469 -3.29 4.26 18.08
C GLN A 469 -2.28 5.29 18.59
N ALA A 470 -1.46 5.88 17.70
CA ALA A 470 -0.48 6.90 18.07
C ALA A 470 -1.14 8.16 18.66
N VAL A 471 -2.27 8.60 18.08
CA VAL A 471 -3.06 9.74 18.58
C VAL A 471 -3.75 9.39 19.90
N TYR A 472 -4.24 8.16 20.05
CA TYR A 472 -4.85 7.70 21.30
C TYR A 472 -3.82 7.61 22.44
N ASP A 473 -2.66 7.01 22.20
CA ASP A 473 -1.57 6.91 23.19
C ASP A 473 -1.06 8.29 23.61
N MET A 474 -1.04 9.23 22.67
CA MET A 474 -0.75 10.62 22.95
C MET A 474 -1.78 11.22 23.92
N PHE A 475 -3.09 11.05 23.69
CA PHE A 475 -4.11 11.50 24.63
C PHE A 475 -4.06 10.78 26.00
N CYS A 476 -3.51 9.57 26.07
CA CYS A 476 -3.26 8.90 27.35
C CYS A 476 -2.11 9.51 28.14
N SER A 477 -1.24 10.31 27.51
CA SER A 477 -0.16 11.01 28.21
C SER A 477 -0.72 12.09 29.12
N LYS A 478 -0.22 12.15 30.36
CA LYS A 478 -0.57 13.20 31.34
C LYS A 478 -0.28 14.61 30.79
N HIS A 479 0.75 14.73 29.95
CA HIS A 479 1.17 16.00 29.35
C HIS A 479 0.13 16.51 28.36
N MET A 480 -0.59 15.62 27.68
CA MET A 480 -1.60 15.99 26.66
C MET A 480 -2.99 16.20 27.25
N THR A 481 -3.16 16.03 28.56
CA THR A 481 -4.45 16.15 29.24
C THR A 481 -4.44 17.21 30.33
N GLU A 482 -3.44 18.08 30.39
CA GLU A 482 -3.39 19.20 31.33
C GLU A 482 -4.63 20.10 31.19
N SER A 483 -5.20 20.54 32.31
CA SER A 483 -6.41 21.36 32.31
C SER A 483 -6.17 22.71 31.62
N ASN A 484 -7.15 23.20 30.85
CA ASN A 484 -7.16 24.50 30.16
C ASN A 484 -6.20 24.64 28.97
N ILE A 485 -5.86 23.54 28.28
CA ILE A 485 -5.07 23.60 27.05
C ILE A 485 -5.93 23.22 25.85
N LEU A 486 -5.97 24.12 24.85
CA LEU A 486 -6.54 23.83 23.55
C LEU A 486 -5.48 23.15 22.67
N LEU A 487 -5.83 22.02 22.06
CA LEU A 487 -4.91 21.23 21.24
C LEU A 487 -5.27 21.33 19.75
N TRP A 488 -4.27 21.64 18.93
CA TRP A 488 -4.36 21.48 17.48
C TRP A 488 -3.63 20.21 17.05
N ILE A 489 -4.38 19.26 16.49
CA ILE A 489 -3.88 17.97 16.01
C ILE A 489 -4.36 17.82 14.57
N ASP A 490 -3.46 17.85 13.59
CA ASP A 490 -3.76 17.86 12.16
C ASP A 490 -4.73 16.74 11.71
N ALA A 491 -4.57 15.51 12.21
CA ALA A 491 -5.42 14.37 11.85
C ALA A 491 -6.85 14.46 12.39
N ILE A 492 -7.13 15.38 13.32
CA ILE A 492 -8.46 15.62 13.90
C ILE A 492 -8.99 17.00 13.54
N CYS A 493 -8.16 18.04 13.53
CA CYS A 493 -8.60 19.42 13.34
C CYS A 493 -8.85 19.74 11.86
N ILE A 494 -8.27 18.95 10.95
CA ILE A 494 -8.47 19.02 9.51
C ILE A 494 -9.35 17.84 9.08
N ASN A 495 -10.41 18.13 8.31
CA ASN A 495 -11.20 17.09 7.68
C ASN A 495 -10.37 16.38 6.58
N GLN A 496 -9.83 15.20 6.89
CA GLN A 496 -8.94 14.45 6.00
C GLN A 496 -9.63 13.88 4.75
N ASP A 497 -10.96 13.74 4.82
CA ASP A 497 -11.80 13.19 3.76
C ASP A 497 -12.24 14.26 2.75
N ASP A 498 -12.33 15.53 3.17
CA ASP A 498 -12.58 16.66 2.27
C ASP A 498 -11.26 17.21 1.70
N LYS A 499 -10.96 16.87 0.44
CA LYS A 499 -9.74 17.34 -0.24
C LYS A 499 -9.68 18.85 -0.43
N TYR A 500 -10.82 19.54 -0.53
CA TYR A 500 -10.85 20.98 -0.64
C TYR A 500 -10.51 21.63 0.71
N GLU A 501 -11.18 21.22 1.79
CA GLU A 501 -10.85 21.69 3.14
C GLU A 501 -9.39 21.39 3.48
N LYS A 502 -8.92 20.15 3.23
CA LYS A 502 -7.53 19.76 3.45
C LYS A 502 -6.55 20.68 2.73
N SER A 503 -6.82 21.02 1.47
CA SER A 503 -5.97 21.93 0.69
C SER A 503 -5.87 23.31 1.34
N VAL A 504 -7.00 23.86 1.77
CA VAL A 504 -7.06 25.15 2.48
C VAL A 504 -6.34 25.06 3.83
N GLN A 505 -6.62 24.06 4.66
CA GLN A 505 -6.01 23.94 5.98
C GLN A 505 -4.50 23.66 5.93
N VAL A 506 -4.03 22.86 4.96
CA VAL A 506 -2.59 22.65 4.74
C VAL A 506 -1.89 23.96 4.35
N SER A 507 -2.53 24.80 3.54
CA SER A 507 -1.99 26.13 3.23
C SER A 507 -1.85 27.05 4.46
N LEU A 508 -2.65 26.80 5.51
CA LEU A 508 -2.59 27.53 6.78
C LEU A 508 -1.63 26.93 7.80
N MET A 509 -1.06 25.73 7.57
CA MET A 509 -0.19 25.08 8.58
C MET A 509 0.98 25.96 9.00
N GLY A 510 1.50 26.83 8.12
CA GLY A 510 2.58 27.75 8.45
C GLY A 510 2.15 28.73 9.54
N ASP A 511 1.00 29.34 9.34
CA ASP A 511 0.36 30.25 10.28
C ASP A 511 -0.01 29.51 11.58
N VAL A 512 -0.51 28.28 11.49
CA VAL A 512 -0.89 27.49 12.68
C VAL A 512 0.29 27.21 13.60
N TYR A 513 1.42 26.71 13.08
CA TYR A 513 2.57 26.39 13.94
C TYR A 513 3.33 27.62 14.42
N SER A 514 3.34 28.71 13.64
CA SER A 514 3.94 29.98 14.06
C SER A 514 3.08 30.76 15.06
N SER A 515 1.76 30.59 15.00
CA SER A 515 0.79 31.27 15.89
C SER A 515 0.47 30.49 17.16
N ALA A 516 0.91 29.24 17.28
CA ALA A 516 0.73 28.42 18.47
C ALA A 516 1.63 28.91 19.60
N ASP A 517 1.12 28.93 20.83
CA ASP A 517 1.87 29.32 22.02
C ASP A 517 3.03 28.36 22.30
N HIS A 518 2.80 27.08 22.01
CA HIS A 518 3.77 26.02 22.21
C HIS A 518 3.56 24.86 21.24
N VAL A 519 4.64 24.17 20.88
CA VAL A 519 4.59 22.92 20.11
C VAL A 519 5.00 21.74 20.99
N ARG A 520 4.19 20.68 21.02
CA ARG A 520 4.55 19.44 21.72
C ARG A 520 4.87 18.35 20.72
N VAL A 521 6.12 17.89 20.76
CA VAL A 521 6.66 16.82 19.92
C VAL A 521 6.48 15.48 20.64
N TRP A 522 5.51 14.68 20.21
CA TRP A 522 5.25 13.35 20.76
C TRP A 522 6.04 12.29 20.00
N LEU A 523 7.03 11.70 20.67
CA LEU A 523 7.87 10.62 20.14
C LEU A 523 7.28 9.21 20.35
N GLY A 524 6.16 9.11 21.05
CA GLY A 524 5.51 7.84 21.41
C GLY A 524 5.68 7.46 22.89
N PRO A 525 5.14 6.30 23.30
CA PRO A 525 5.25 5.81 24.67
C PRO A 525 6.71 5.50 25.04
N SER A 526 6.98 5.41 26.35
CA SER A 526 8.30 5.01 26.86
C SER A 526 8.68 3.63 26.33
N GLY A 527 9.84 3.53 25.68
CA GLY A 527 10.50 2.27 25.34
C GLY A 527 11.69 2.01 26.28
N GLU A 528 12.38 0.88 26.10
CA GLU A 528 13.57 0.53 26.90
C GLU A 528 14.58 1.71 26.89
N ASN A 529 14.83 2.27 28.08
CA ASN A 529 15.77 3.36 28.37
C ASN A 529 15.44 4.76 27.80
N SER A 530 14.19 5.05 27.44
CA SER A 530 13.83 6.39 26.91
C SER A 530 14.03 7.52 27.92
N SER A 531 13.72 7.28 29.21
CA SER A 531 13.97 8.24 30.29
C SER A 531 15.46 8.53 30.49
N LEU A 532 16.30 7.51 30.33
CA LEU A 532 17.76 7.64 30.39
C LEU A 532 18.29 8.51 29.24
N ALA A 533 17.74 8.35 28.04
CA ALA A 533 18.10 9.18 26.88
C ALA A 533 17.79 10.66 27.12
N MET A 534 16.60 10.96 27.66
CA MET A 534 16.16 12.33 27.92
C MET A 534 17.03 12.99 29.00
N SER A 535 17.27 12.31 30.12
CA SER A 535 18.12 12.83 31.21
C SER A 535 19.60 12.95 30.79
N PHE A 536 20.07 12.06 29.92
CA PHE A 536 21.43 12.15 29.40
C PHE A 536 21.60 13.33 28.44
N ALA A 537 20.61 13.64 27.60
CA ALA A 537 20.64 14.84 26.76
C ALA A 537 20.70 16.14 27.61
N GLU A 538 19.95 16.20 28.72
CA GLU A 538 20.07 17.31 29.70
C GLU A 538 21.45 17.37 30.33
N THR A 539 22.01 16.21 30.69
CA THR A 539 23.35 16.10 31.25
C THR A 539 24.39 16.64 30.26
N ILE A 540 24.36 16.21 29.00
CA ILE A 540 25.23 16.72 27.93
C ILE A 540 25.10 18.24 27.81
N TYR A 541 23.86 18.76 27.76
CA TYR A 541 23.63 20.20 27.71
C TYR A 541 24.25 20.95 28.89
N SER A 542 24.13 20.41 30.10
CA SER A 542 24.67 21.04 31.32
C SER A 542 26.20 21.06 31.36
N ILE A 543 26.86 20.03 30.82
CA ILE A 543 28.33 19.92 30.83
C ILE A 543 28.98 20.54 29.59
N LEU A 544 28.21 20.80 28.52
CA LEU A 544 28.71 21.35 27.24
C LEU A 544 29.64 22.56 27.42
N PRO A 545 29.30 23.58 28.24
CA PRO A 545 30.19 24.72 28.45
C PRO A 545 31.53 24.35 29.09
N GLU A 546 31.56 23.33 29.97
CA GLU A 546 32.79 22.86 30.61
C GLU A 546 33.66 22.08 29.61
N ILE A 547 33.07 21.19 28.82
CA ILE A 547 33.82 20.39 27.84
C ILE A 547 34.29 21.20 26.63
N GLU A 548 33.59 22.30 26.28
CA GLU A 548 34.03 23.22 25.22
C GLU A 548 35.28 24.03 25.62
N THR A 549 35.59 24.14 26.92
CA THR A 549 36.63 25.07 27.43
C THR A 549 37.71 24.42 28.28
N ASP A 550 37.47 23.25 28.89
CA ASP A 550 38.38 22.58 29.82
C ASP A 550 38.71 21.13 29.35
N PRO A 551 39.95 20.89 28.87
CA PRO A 551 40.39 19.55 28.45
C PRO A 551 40.42 18.50 29.56
N GLU A 552 40.69 18.87 30.82
CA GLU A 552 40.72 17.92 31.95
C GLU A 552 39.31 17.45 32.31
N ARG A 553 38.36 18.38 32.33
CA ARG A 553 36.92 18.06 32.48
C ARG A 553 36.40 17.20 31.35
N THR A 554 36.81 17.51 30.11
CA THR A 554 36.48 16.69 28.94
C THR A 554 36.92 15.24 29.14
N MET A 555 38.17 15.03 29.55
CA MET A 555 38.70 13.68 29.81
C MET A 555 37.94 12.96 30.95
N TYR A 556 37.58 13.68 32.02
CA TYR A 556 36.76 13.13 33.11
C TYR A 556 35.39 12.63 32.61
N TYR A 557 34.70 13.42 31.78
CA TYR A 557 33.38 13.04 31.28
C TYR A 557 33.44 11.92 30.24
N VAL A 558 34.47 11.87 29.39
CA VAL A 558 34.72 10.75 28.47
C VAL A 558 34.96 9.45 29.24
N GLN A 559 35.68 9.49 30.38
CA GLN A 559 35.86 8.32 31.24
C GLN A 559 34.59 7.93 32.00
N LYS A 560 33.80 8.92 32.42
CA LYS A 560 32.54 8.70 33.15
C LYS A 560 31.45 8.11 32.26
N TYR A 561 31.39 8.54 31.00
CA TYR A 561 30.44 8.10 29.98
C TYR A 561 31.19 7.47 28.81
N PRO A 562 31.77 6.28 29.00
CA PRO A 562 32.59 5.65 27.98
C PRO A 562 31.78 5.37 26.72
N GLU A 563 32.47 5.41 25.57
CA GLU A 563 31.89 5.07 24.28
C GLU A 563 31.14 3.74 24.35
N GLY A 564 29.91 3.73 23.83
CA GLY A 564 29.01 2.58 23.89
C GLY A 564 28.18 2.42 25.16
N GLY A 565 28.50 3.16 26.22
CA GLY A 565 27.74 3.13 27.47
C GLY A 565 26.21 3.22 27.31
N PRO A 566 25.44 2.72 28.29
CA PRO A 566 23.98 2.61 28.20
C PRO A 566 23.29 3.95 27.89
N GLU A 567 23.88 5.07 28.29
CA GLU A 567 23.43 6.43 27.98
C GLU A 567 23.50 6.75 26.47
N TRP A 568 24.62 6.40 25.83
CA TRP A 568 24.83 6.61 24.39
C TRP A 568 23.87 5.76 23.56
N VAL A 569 23.68 4.49 23.93
CA VAL A 569 22.72 3.58 23.29
C VAL A 569 21.28 4.08 23.45
N ALA A 570 20.93 4.56 24.65
CA ALA A 570 19.61 5.13 24.91
C ALA A 570 19.35 6.36 24.02
N LEU A 571 20.32 7.27 23.90
CA LEU A 571 20.24 8.45 23.06
C LEU A 571 20.13 8.08 21.57
N ALA A 572 20.90 7.11 21.09
CA ALA A 572 20.81 6.60 19.73
C ALA A 572 19.41 6.02 19.42
N ASN A 573 18.86 5.21 20.33
CA ASN A 573 17.52 4.64 20.19
C ASN A 573 16.42 5.71 20.16
N LEU A 574 16.56 6.78 20.96
CA LEU A 574 15.64 7.92 20.94
C LEU A 574 15.66 8.63 19.58
N LEU A 575 16.86 8.91 19.05
CA LEU A 575 17.07 9.63 17.79
C LEU A 575 16.74 8.77 16.55
N ASN A 576 16.67 7.45 16.67
CA ASN A 576 16.23 6.54 15.60
C ASN A 576 14.71 6.38 15.50
N ARG A 577 13.93 7.04 16.36
CA ARG A 577 12.47 7.01 16.28
C ARG A 577 11.96 7.64 14.98
N GLN A 578 10.86 7.08 14.46
CA GLN A 578 10.26 7.45 13.16
C GLN A 578 9.95 8.94 13.00
N TRP A 579 9.75 9.68 14.11
CA TRP A 579 9.46 11.11 14.06
C TRP A 579 10.54 11.89 13.34
N PHE A 580 11.82 11.58 13.60
CA PHE A 580 12.96 12.27 12.99
C PHE A 580 13.07 12.01 11.48
N ALA A 581 12.38 11.02 10.92
CA ALA A 581 12.39 10.77 9.49
C ALA A 581 11.36 11.61 8.72
N ARG A 582 10.24 12.02 9.36
CA ARG A 582 9.08 12.66 8.69
C ARG A 582 9.42 14.02 8.08
N THR A 583 8.80 14.37 6.96
CA THR A 583 9.03 15.69 6.32
C THR A 583 8.31 16.83 7.04
N TRP A 584 7.07 16.59 7.50
CA TRP A 584 6.25 17.63 8.14
C TRP A 584 6.88 18.24 9.41
N VAL A 585 7.69 17.47 10.15
CA VAL A 585 8.36 17.96 11.39
C VAL A 585 9.23 19.19 11.19
N ILE A 586 9.66 19.43 9.94
CA ILE A 586 10.51 20.55 9.58
C ILE A 586 9.77 21.85 9.83
N GLN A 587 8.59 22.01 9.24
CA GLN A 587 7.76 23.18 9.45
C GLN A 587 7.23 23.26 10.89
N GLU A 588 6.86 22.11 11.48
CA GLU A 588 6.29 22.02 12.82
C GLU A 588 7.24 22.57 13.91
N VAL A 589 8.54 22.29 13.78
CA VAL A 589 9.57 22.73 14.75
C VAL A 589 10.17 24.08 14.36
N VAL A 590 10.56 24.28 13.10
CA VAL A 590 11.23 25.51 12.65
C VAL A 590 10.35 26.74 12.85
N LEU A 591 9.03 26.62 12.62
CA LEU A 591 8.10 27.75 12.78
C LEU A 591 7.68 27.99 14.23
N SER A 592 7.83 27.00 15.11
CA SER A 592 7.41 27.12 16.50
C SER A 592 8.15 28.26 17.22
N ALA A 593 7.43 28.98 18.09
CA ALA A 593 8.04 29.92 19.02
C ALA A 593 8.80 29.19 20.14
N SER A 594 8.26 28.05 20.59
CA SER A 594 8.88 27.14 21.55
C SER A 594 8.36 25.72 21.36
N ALA A 595 9.20 24.72 21.59
CA ALA A 595 8.85 23.32 21.43
C ALA A 595 9.39 22.43 22.56
N THR A 596 8.61 21.42 22.96
CA THR A 596 9.01 20.41 23.95
C THR A 596 8.85 19.02 23.39
N VAL A 597 9.90 18.21 23.50
CA VAL A 597 9.93 16.79 23.16
C VAL A 597 9.35 15.97 24.30
N ILE A 598 8.47 15.03 23.99
CA ILE A 598 7.75 14.20 24.95
C ILE A 598 7.90 12.74 24.53
N CYS A 599 8.33 11.88 25.46
CA CYS A 599 8.38 10.44 25.26
C CYS A 599 7.85 9.74 26.51
N GLY A 600 6.67 9.11 26.38
CA GLY A 600 5.92 8.59 27.52
C GLY A 600 5.60 9.68 28.54
N ASP A 601 6.21 9.61 29.72
CA ASP A 601 6.01 10.54 30.82
C ASP A 601 7.12 11.59 30.97
N ASP A 602 8.19 11.48 30.18
CA ASP A 602 9.35 12.37 30.23
C ASP A 602 9.23 13.49 29.19
N THR A 603 9.77 14.66 29.54
CA THR A 603 9.76 15.87 28.71
C THR A 603 11.16 16.47 28.60
N LEU A 604 11.50 17.01 27.45
CA LEU A 604 12.77 17.67 27.18
C LEU A 604 12.55 18.88 26.25
N PRO A 605 12.89 20.11 26.66
CA PRO A 605 12.85 21.26 25.76
C PRO A 605 13.66 21.03 24.48
N TRP A 606 13.10 21.38 23.33
CA TRP A 606 13.74 21.15 22.02
C TRP A 606 15.12 21.80 21.93
N ASN A 607 15.28 23.02 22.45
CA ASN A 607 16.55 23.74 22.45
C ASN A 607 17.65 23.03 23.26
N ILE A 608 17.29 22.31 24.32
CA ILE A 608 18.24 21.51 25.12
C ILE A 608 18.72 20.32 24.29
N LEU A 609 17.78 19.56 23.68
CA LEU A 609 18.14 18.45 22.80
C LEU A 609 18.97 18.93 21.60
N ALA A 610 18.55 20.00 20.94
CA ALA A 610 19.23 20.58 19.79
C ALA A 610 20.65 21.04 20.15
N ARG A 611 20.82 21.77 21.26
CA ARG A 611 22.14 22.22 21.70
C ARG A 611 23.04 21.06 22.13
N ALA A 612 22.50 20.06 22.82
CA ALA A 612 23.25 18.86 23.19
C ALA A 612 23.84 18.15 21.95
N ILE A 613 23.01 17.88 20.94
CA ILE A 613 23.44 17.17 19.72
C ILE A 613 24.35 18.03 18.84
N THR A 614 24.05 19.32 18.65
CA THR A 614 24.89 20.21 17.85
C THR A 614 26.25 20.49 18.52
N GLY A 615 26.29 20.59 19.84
CA GLY A 615 27.53 20.74 20.62
C GLY A 615 28.43 19.50 20.50
N LEU A 616 27.87 18.30 20.66
CA LEU A 616 28.63 17.06 20.45
C LEU A 616 29.23 16.97 19.04
N ARG A 617 28.46 17.35 18.02
CA ARG A 617 28.93 17.36 16.63
C ARG A 617 30.01 18.43 16.39
N ALA A 618 29.93 19.59 17.03
CA ALA A 618 30.96 20.62 16.92
C ALA A 618 32.30 20.21 17.55
N LEU A 619 32.26 19.27 18.50
CA LEU A 619 33.42 18.71 19.18
C LEU A 619 33.88 17.35 18.60
N ASP A 620 33.30 16.93 17.46
CA ASP A 620 33.54 15.62 16.82
C ASP A 620 33.26 14.38 17.71
N TYR A 621 32.44 14.54 18.76
CA TYR A 621 32.04 13.46 19.68
C TYR A 621 30.69 12.81 19.30
N ASP A 622 30.04 13.23 18.22
CA ASP A 622 28.77 12.62 17.76
C ASP A 622 28.94 11.15 17.32
N THR A 623 30.16 10.75 16.95
CA THR A 623 30.55 9.36 16.69
C THR A 623 30.32 8.44 17.89
N MET A 624 30.41 8.94 19.13
CA MET A 624 30.18 8.16 20.36
C MET A 624 28.73 7.66 20.48
N ILE A 625 27.78 8.32 19.80
CA ILE A 625 26.38 7.90 19.72
C ILE A 625 26.24 6.66 18.81
N ALA A 626 27.16 6.46 17.85
CA ALA A 626 27.04 5.49 16.76
C ALA A 626 27.69 4.12 17.04
N THR A 627 28.63 4.02 17.98
CA THR A 627 29.63 2.95 17.96
C THR A 627 29.27 1.63 18.62
N GLU A 628 28.27 1.55 19.51
CA GLU A 628 27.88 0.27 20.15
C GLU A 628 26.59 -0.33 19.59
N VAL A 629 25.74 0.48 18.95
CA VAL A 629 24.67 -0.02 18.06
C VAL A 629 25.26 -0.85 16.91
N SER A 630 26.47 -0.49 16.47
CA SER A 630 27.24 -1.18 15.42
C SER A 630 27.75 -2.57 15.80
N ARG A 631 27.82 -2.95 17.09
CA ARG A 631 28.24 -4.32 17.51
C ARG A 631 27.09 -5.31 17.64
N ASN A 632 25.86 -4.87 17.88
CA ASN A 632 24.66 -5.74 17.90
C ASN A 632 23.78 -5.59 16.65
N LEU A 633 23.96 -4.55 15.84
CA LEU A 633 23.56 -4.49 14.44
C LEU A 633 24.79 -4.69 13.55
N VAL A 634 25.22 -5.94 13.39
CA VAL A 634 26.29 -6.36 12.45
C VAL A 634 25.87 -6.18 10.96
N LEU A 635 24.83 -5.41 10.64
CA LEU A 635 24.25 -5.38 9.28
C LEU A 635 23.79 -4.01 8.75
N THR A 636 24.11 -2.88 9.39
CA THR A 636 23.95 -1.58 8.72
C THR A 636 24.98 -0.57 9.22
N ASN A 637 25.79 -0.01 8.32
CA ASN A 637 26.42 1.30 8.51
C ASN A 637 25.32 2.39 8.55
N GLY A 638 24.50 2.38 9.59
CA GLY A 638 23.41 3.33 9.77
C GLY A 638 23.85 4.45 10.69
N ASP A 639 24.27 5.59 10.13
CA ASP A 639 24.23 6.85 10.86
C ASP A 639 22.89 6.96 11.59
N VAL A 640 22.89 7.34 12.86
CA VAL A 640 21.67 7.68 13.59
C VAL A 640 21.04 8.88 12.89
N LYS A 641 20.08 8.63 11.99
CA LYS A 641 19.50 9.66 11.10
C LYS A 641 18.96 10.87 11.87
N GLY A 642 18.50 10.65 13.10
CA GLY A 642 18.05 11.71 14.00
C GLY A 642 19.11 12.76 14.33
N ILE A 643 20.40 12.41 14.39
CA ILE A 643 21.49 13.37 14.64
C ILE A 643 21.50 14.43 13.52
N GLY A 644 21.62 13.97 12.27
CA GLY A 644 21.62 14.86 11.11
C GLY A 644 20.33 15.67 11.00
N ARG A 645 19.19 15.07 11.38
CA ARG A 645 17.90 15.79 11.41
C ARG A 645 17.89 16.91 12.44
N VAL A 646 18.29 16.65 13.68
CA VAL A 646 18.30 17.66 14.77
C VAL A 646 19.21 18.83 14.39
N VAL A 647 20.42 18.54 13.91
CA VAL A 647 21.39 19.56 13.49
C VAL A 647 20.83 20.44 12.37
N SER A 648 20.20 19.82 11.37
CA SER A 648 19.63 20.55 10.23
C SER A 648 18.42 21.40 10.64
N LEU A 649 17.55 20.89 11.51
CA LEU A 649 16.40 21.64 12.03
C LEU A 649 16.84 22.85 12.85
N ASP A 650 17.83 22.67 13.74
CA ASP A 650 18.38 23.76 14.56
C ASP A 650 19.05 24.84 13.70
N ALA A 651 19.81 24.45 12.66
CA ALA A 651 20.43 25.40 11.74
C ALA A 651 19.39 26.24 10.97
N ILE A 652 18.33 25.62 10.46
CA ILE A 652 17.26 26.32 9.74
C ILE A 652 16.44 27.20 10.71
N GLN A 653 16.19 26.74 11.94
CA GLN A 653 15.52 27.53 12.96
C GLN A 653 16.33 28.78 13.34
N ARG A 654 17.66 28.66 13.48
CA ARG A 654 18.56 29.80 13.69
C ARG A 654 18.58 30.77 12.50
N SER A 655 18.67 30.25 11.29
CA SER A 655 18.62 31.06 10.06
C SER A 655 17.33 31.89 10.00
N ARG A 656 16.19 31.27 10.33
CA ARG A 656 14.89 31.96 10.43
C ARG A 656 14.89 33.02 11.53
N GLN A 657 15.41 32.73 12.72
CA GLN A 657 15.50 33.69 13.82
C GLN A 657 16.39 34.91 13.49
N ASN A 658 17.33 34.73 12.57
CA ASN A 658 18.20 35.79 12.04
C ASN A 658 17.61 36.50 10.80
N ASP A 659 16.36 36.22 10.42
CA ASP A 659 15.71 36.73 9.20
C ASP A 659 16.47 36.42 7.89
N GLU A 660 17.24 35.32 7.87
CA GLU A 660 17.97 34.90 6.67
C GLU A 660 17.00 34.28 5.65
N PRO A 661 17.14 34.60 4.34
CA PRO A 661 16.33 33.96 3.30
C PRO A 661 16.57 32.46 3.24
N ILE A 662 15.49 31.67 3.29
CA ILE A 662 15.52 30.22 3.18
C ILE A 662 14.80 29.82 1.87
N PRO A 663 15.51 29.57 0.76
CA PRO A 663 14.88 29.13 -0.48
C PRO A 663 14.30 27.72 -0.36
N LEU A 664 13.18 27.45 -1.04
CA LEU A 664 12.51 26.15 -1.07
C LEU A 664 13.46 25.04 -1.52
N LEU A 665 14.26 25.32 -2.55
CA LEU A 665 15.22 24.36 -3.09
C LEU A 665 16.28 23.97 -2.06
N SER A 666 16.75 24.92 -1.25
CA SER A 666 17.72 24.68 -0.18
C SER A 666 17.16 23.77 0.91
N LEU A 667 15.88 23.93 1.27
CA LEU A 667 15.22 23.02 2.21
C LEU A 667 15.19 21.59 1.67
N MET A 668 14.87 21.43 0.39
CA MET A 668 14.77 20.12 -0.25
C MET A 668 16.14 19.42 -0.38
N THR A 669 17.24 20.18 -0.47
CA THR A 669 18.61 19.64 -0.50
C THR A 669 19.17 19.36 0.90
N VAL A 670 18.76 20.13 1.91
CA VAL A 670 19.13 19.91 3.32
C VAL A 670 18.44 18.67 3.88
N PHE A 671 17.17 18.43 3.51
CA PHE A 671 16.34 17.33 4.00
C PHE A 671 16.01 16.27 2.92
N PRO A 672 17.02 15.65 2.28
CA PRO A 672 16.77 14.72 1.20
C PRO A 672 16.13 13.43 1.74
N ASP A 673 16.55 12.94 2.89
CA ASP A 673 16.05 11.67 3.42
C ASP A 673 14.65 11.74 4.06
N ALA A 674 14.00 12.91 4.03
CA ALA A 674 12.73 13.13 4.70
C ALA A 674 11.58 12.33 4.07
N GLU A 675 10.89 11.54 4.88
CA GLU A 675 9.85 10.62 4.43
C GLU A 675 8.49 11.31 4.33
N THR A 676 7.72 10.97 3.30
CA THR A 676 6.34 11.45 3.09
C THR A 676 5.41 10.29 2.77
N LYS A 677 4.13 10.43 3.17
CA LYS A 677 3.07 9.48 2.80
C LYS A 677 2.45 9.87 1.45
N ASP A 678 2.15 11.15 1.27
CA ASP A 678 1.72 11.73 0.00
C ASP A 678 2.94 12.28 -0.74
N PRO A 679 3.15 11.96 -2.03
CA PRO A 679 4.22 12.55 -2.81
C PRO A 679 4.20 14.08 -2.85
N LEU A 680 3.02 14.72 -2.85
CA LEU A 680 2.91 16.19 -2.91
C LEU A 680 3.55 16.89 -1.69
N ASP A 681 3.55 16.22 -0.54
CA ASP A 681 4.13 16.71 0.71
C ASP A 681 5.66 16.87 0.64
N LYS A 682 6.32 16.31 -0.40
CA LYS A 682 7.75 16.57 -0.68
C LYS A 682 8.04 18.03 -1.00
N VAL A 683 7.01 18.81 -1.31
CA VAL A 683 7.09 20.26 -1.49
C VAL A 683 6.22 20.97 -0.45
N TYR A 684 4.97 20.54 -0.26
CA TYR A 684 4.02 21.27 0.58
C TYR A 684 4.48 21.44 2.04
N ALA A 685 5.21 20.47 2.59
CA ALA A 685 5.75 20.55 3.94
C ALA A 685 6.84 21.61 4.15
N PHE A 686 7.35 22.22 3.08
CA PHE A 686 8.37 23.26 3.13
C PHE A 686 7.83 24.67 2.90
N LEU A 687 6.61 24.79 2.37
CA LEU A 687 6.08 26.07 1.90
C LEU A 687 5.88 27.10 3.01
N GLY A 688 5.58 26.66 4.23
CA GLY A 688 5.48 27.57 5.38
C GLY A 688 6.82 28.13 5.85
N VAL A 689 7.94 27.51 5.45
CA VAL A 689 9.31 27.93 5.81
C VAL A 689 10.00 28.64 4.65
N ALA A 690 9.71 28.26 3.41
CA ALA A 690 10.35 28.78 2.22
C ALA A 690 9.99 30.24 1.96
N THR A 691 11.01 31.06 1.73
CA THR A 691 10.88 32.51 1.53
C THR A 691 10.56 32.92 0.08
N ASP A 692 10.83 32.04 -0.89
CA ASP A 692 10.73 32.30 -2.33
C ASP A 692 9.53 31.61 -3.02
N ALA A 693 8.67 30.96 -2.23
CA ALA A 693 7.46 30.29 -2.67
C ALA A 693 6.17 31.13 -2.47
N VAL A 694 6.27 32.26 -1.77
CA VAL A 694 5.12 33.10 -1.41
C VAL A 694 4.56 33.83 -2.64
N GLY A 695 3.24 33.80 -2.81
CA GLY A 695 2.52 34.60 -3.80
C GLY A 695 2.42 33.99 -5.21
N ASP A 696 3.09 32.87 -5.48
CA ASP A 696 2.91 32.14 -6.74
C ASP A 696 1.80 31.07 -6.59
N PRO A 697 0.73 31.11 -7.40
CA PRO A 697 -0.37 30.15 -7.33
C PRO A 697 0.06 28.69 -7.48
N ILE A 698 1.22 28.42 -8.09
CA ILE A 698 1.76 27.06 -8.24
C ILE A 698 2.11 26.41 -6.89
N PHE A 699 2.47 27.22 -5.91
CA PHE A 699 2.86 26.79 -4.57
C PHE A 699 1.67 26.82 -3.61
N VAL A 700 0.44 26.95 -4.08
CA VAL A 700 -0.74 26.77 -3.22
C VAL A 700 -1.05 25.27 -3.12
N PRO A 701 -1.17 24.70 -1.90
CA PRO A 701 -1.56 23.31 -1.72
C PRO A 701 -2.89 22.97 -2.40
N ASP A 702 -2.91 21.91 -3.21
CA ASP A 702 -4.10 21.36 -3.87
C ASP A 702 -4.00 19.82 -3.90
N TYR A 703 -4.80 19.18 -3.04
CA TYR A 703 -4.95 17.72 -2.94
C TYR A 703 -6.17 17.20 -3.71
N THR A 704 -6.84 18.03 -4.51
CA THR A 704 -7.97 17.59 -5.32
C THR A 704 -7.50 16.77 -6.51
N GLU A 705 -8.43 16.02 -7.12
CA GLU A 705 -8.12 15.18 -8.30
C GLU A 705 -7.59 15.97 -9.51
N LYS A 706 -7.74 17.31 -9.50
CA LYS A 706 -7.25 18.21 -10.55
C LYS A 706 -5.73 18.39 -10.54
N ASN A 707 -5.07 18.07 -9.44
CA ASN A 707 -3.64 18.28 -9.24
C ASN A 707 -2.88 16.96 -9.05
N SER A 708 -2.76 16.19 -10.13
CA SER A 708 -1.96 14.96 -10.09
C SER A 708 -0.48 15.26 -9.77
N THR A 709 0.20 14.34 -9.06
CA THR A 709 1.64 14.40 -8.78
C THR A 709 2.46 14.69 -10.04
N ARG A 710 2.08 14.09 -11.18
CA ARG A 710 2.75 14.32 -12.46
C ARG A 710 2.69 15.79 -12.89
N LYS A 711 1.50 16.38 -12.85
CA LYS A 711 1.27 17.77 -13.25
C LYS A 711 1.97 18.74 -12.30
N PHE A 712 1.85 18.52 -11.01
CA PHE A 712 2.45 19.36 -9.98
C PHE A 712 3.98 19.40 -10.08
N PHE A 713 4.63 18.22 -10.10
CA PHE A 713 6.09 18.12 -10.17
C PHE A 713 6.67 18.65 -11.48
N ALA A 714 6.00 18.39 -12.62
CA ALA A 714 6.42 18.99 -13.89
C ALA A 714 6.33 20.52 -13.81
N SER A 715 5.24 21.07 -13.28
CA SER A 715 5.04 22.51 -13.19
C SER A 715 6.08 23.18 -12.30
N ILE A 716 6.38 22.62 -11.12
CA ILE A 716 7.39 23.16 -10.21
C ILE A 716 8.79 23.07 -10.83
N SER A 717 9.10 21.96 -11.48
CA SER A 717 10.38 21.80 -12.17
C SER A 717 10.57 22.87 -13.25
N ARG A 718 9.51 23.28 -13.94
CA ARG A 718 9.57 24.40 -14.91
C ARG A 718 9.93 25.71 -14.23
N VAL A 719 9.33 26.01 -13.08
CA VAL A 719 9.61 27.24 -12.32
C VAL A 719 11.07 27.26 -11.85
N PHE A 720 11.56 26.15 -11.30
CA PHE A 720 12.95 26.05 -10.85
C PHE A 720 13.94 26.11 -12.00
N LEU A 721 13.73 25.33 -13.07
CA LEU A 721 14.60 25.36 -14.25
C LEU A 721 14.58 26.73 -14.94
N ALA A 722 13.43 27.40 -15.00
CA ALA A 722 13.35 28.76 -15.55
C ALA A 722 14.12 29.80 -14.72
N ARG A 723 14.32 29.56 -13.42
CA ARG A 723 15.13 30.41 -12.53
C ARG A 723 16.61 29.99 -12.50
N ASP A 724 16.91 28.79 -12.98
CA ASP A 724 18.26 28.24 -13.07
C ASP A 724 19.03 28.85 -14.25
N GLY A 725 20.11 29.56 -13.94
CA GLY A 725 20.94 30.23 -14.95
C GLY A 725 21.85 29.30 -15.75
N ARG A 726 22.09 28.06 -15.28
CA ARG A 726 23.12 27.15 -15.80
C ARG A 726 22.67 25.72 -16.06
N LEU A 727 21.37 25.43 -15.97
CA LEU A 727 20.84 24.06 -16.06
C LEU A 727 21.44 23.10 -15.02
N ASP A 728 22.00 23.63 -13.92
CA ASP A 728 22.58 22.84 -12.84
C ASP A 728 21.50 21.97 -12.17
N LEU A 729 20.24 22.42 -12.17
CA LEU A 729 19.13 21.65 -11.62
C LEU A 729 18.75 20.45 -12.49
N LEU A 730 19.09 20.46 -13.79
CA LEU A 730 18.81 19.33 -14.68
C LEU A 730 19.60 18.06 -14.29
N ARG A 731 20.68 18.23 -13.52
CA ARG A 731 21.48 17.16 -12.92
C ARG A 731 20.66 16.28 -11.96
N TRP A 732 19.56 16.82 -11.46
CA TRP A 732 18.65 16.18 -10.50
C TRP A 732 17.46 15.49 -11.18
N SER A 733 17.46 15.50 -12.51
CA SER A 733 16.47 14.87 -13.38
C SER A 733 17.01 13.56 -13.95
N GLY A 734 16.13 12.70 -14.47
CA GLY A 734 16.53 11.46 -15.13
C GLY A 734 15.45 10.38 -15.16
N ILE A 735 15.57 9.42 -16.08
CA ILE A 735 14.71 8.23 -16.13
C ILE A 735 14.83 7.44 -14.84
N THR A 736 13.70 7.24 -14.17
CA THR A 736 13.56 6.19 -13.17
C THR A 736 12.45 5.23 -13.59
N GLU A 737 12.63 3.93 -13.37
CA GLU A 737 11.62 2.90 -13.71
C GLU A 737 10.28 3.10 -12.97
N LYS A 738 10.22 4.05 -12.02
CA LYS A 738 9.06 4.33 -11.17
C LYS A 738 8.41 5.70 -11.41
N SER A 739 9.06 6.65 -12.09
CA SER A 739 8.55 8.03 -12.20
C SER A 739 7.56 8.19 -13.36
N LYS A 740 6.31 8.55 -13.04
CA LYS A 740 5.29 8.95 -14.03
C LYS A 740 5.44 10.42 -14.51
N VAL A 741 6.57 11.09 -14.20
CA VAL A 741 6.89 12.47 -14.61
C VAL A 741 7.84 12.49 -15.81
N PRO A 742 7.89 13.60 -16.58
CA PRO A 742 8.87 13.75 -17.66
C PRO A 742 10.31 13.56 -17.17
N SER A 743 11.18 13.01 -18.02
CA SER A 743 12.57 12.70 -17.61
C SER A 743 13.43 13.93 -17.27
N TRP A 744 13.06 15.11 -17.77
CA TRP A 744 13.69 16.39 -17.43
C TRP A 744 13.15 17.01 -16.13
N SER A 745 12.03 16.51 -15.60
CA SER A 745 11.47 16.96 -14.33
C SER A 745 12.40 16.56 -13.19
N LEU A 746 12.55 17.43 -12.19
CA LEU A 746 13.34 17.12 -10.99
C LEU A 746 12.75 15.90 -10.27
N ASN A 747 13.62 15.04 -9.76
CA ASN A 747 13.17 13.84 -9.05
C ASN A 747 12.90 14.13 -7.57
N PHE A 748 11.66 14.48 -7.26
CA PHE A 748 11.23 14.77 -5.89
C PHE A 748 11.05 13.52 -4.99
N VAL A 749 11.05 12.31 -5.56
CA VAL A 749 10.78 11.05 -4.83
C VAL A 749 12.06 10.37 -4.36
N ARG A 750 13.10 10.38 -5.19
CA ARG A 750 14.47 10.03 -4.81
C ARG A 750 15.24 11.32 -4.66
N THR A 751 15.13 11.88 -3.48
CA THR A 751 15.87 13.06 -3.08
C THR A 751 17.38 12.78 -3.22
N MET A 752 17.92 13.31 -4.32
CA MET A 752 19.24 13.93 -4.44
C MET A 752 20.44 13.19 -3.86
N PRO A 753 21.27 12.51 -4.68
CA PRO A 753 22.60 12.15 -4.21
C PRO A 753 23.39 13.44 -3.92
N ARG A 754 23.79 13.66 -2.67
CA ARG A 754 24.67 14.78 -2.22
C ARG A 754 26.03 14.85 -2.94
N ARG A 755 26.33 13.95 -3.88
CA ARG A 755 27.64 13.79 -4.53
C ARG A 755 27.53 13.98 -6.04
N GLU A 756 27.23 15.22 -6.40
CA GLU A 756 27.29 15.75 -7.77
C GLU A 756 28.66 15.52 -8.40
N LEU A 757 28.76 15.41 -9.73
CA LEU A 757 30.05 15.62 -10.44
C LEU A 757 30.61 17.03 -10.10
N GLY A 758 31.90 17.29 -10.35
CA GLY A 758 32.40 18.66 -10.26
C GLY A 758 31.69 19.63 -11.22
N ASN A 759 32.00 20.92 -11.11
CA ASN A 759 31.50 21.93 -12.06
C ASN A 759 32.54 22.11 -13.17
N TYR A 760 32.21 21.65 -14.38
CA TYR A 760 33.11 21.71 -15.54
C TYR A 760 32.48 22.61 -16.59
N LEU A 761 33.16 23.64 -17.08
CA LEU A 761 32.55 24.55 -18.04
C LEU A 761 32.50 23.90 -19.44
N VAL A 762 31.57 22.97 -19.66
CA VAL A 762 31.49 22.13 -20.87
C VAL A 762 31.21 22.95 -22.12
N THR A 763 30.36 23.98 -21.99
CA THR A 763 30.01 24.92 -23.07
C THR A 763 30.19 26.36 -22.60
N THR A 764 29.55 27.34 -23.27
CA THR A 764 29.63 28.76 -22.90
C THR A 764 28.84 29.06 -21.62
N ASN A 765 29.23 30.11 -20.87
CA ASN A 765 28.44 30.65 -19.74
C ASN A 765 27.15 31.38 -20.16
N ALA A 766 26.81 31.40 -21.45
CA ALA A 766 25.62 32.08 -21.93
C ALA A 766 24.36 31.28 -21.59
N ARG A 767 23.41 31.93 -20.93
CA ARG A 767 22.08 31.37 -20.65
C ARG A 767 21.35 31.10 -21.97
N GLN A 768 20.74 29.92 -22.08
CA GLN A 768 19.84 29.59 -23.19
C GLN A 768 18.37 29.73 -22.77
N ASP A 769 17.50 29.94 -23.76
CA ASP A 769 16.05 29.96 -23.56
C ASP A 769 15.52 28.53 -23.33
N LEU A 770 14.61 28.38 -22.37
CA LEU A 770 13.93 27.11 -22.09
C LEU A 770 12.55 27.13 -22.71
N ILE A 771 12.34 26.32 -23.75
CA ILE A 771 11.06 26.27 -24.46
C ILE A 771 10.27 25.06 -23.96
N PHE A 772 9.18 25.34 -23.24
CA PHE A 772 8.25 24.32 -22.78
C PHE A 772 7.07 24.19 -23.74
N SER A 773 6.59 22.96 -23.96
CA SER A 773 5.35 22.71 -24.70
C SER A 773 4.14 23.34 -23.98
N SER A 774 3.04 23.53 -24.72
CA SER A 774 1.80 24.10 -24.18
C SER A 774 1.18 23.25 -23.06
N ASP A 775 1.36 21.93 -23.11
CA ASP A 775 0.93 21.01 -22.05
C ASP A 775 1.92 20.92 -20.87
N GLY A 776 3.12 21.50 -21.01
CA GLY A 776 4.14 21.58 -19.98
C GLY A 776 4.91 20.29 -19.73
N TYR A 777 4.84 19.31 -20.63
CA TYR A 777 5.50 18.01 -20.47
C TYR A 777 6.74 17.81 -21.35
N GLU A 778 7.00 18.71 -22.29
CA GLU A 778 8.19 18.67 -23.15
C GLU A 778 9.05 19.90 -22.88
N LEU A 779 10.37 19.69 -22.80
CA LEU A 779 11.37 20.74 -22.67
C LEU A 779 12.31 20.68 -23.89
N THR A 780 12.37 21.76 -24.66
CA THR A 780 13.30 21.89 -25.78
C THR A 780 14.51 22.71 -25.34
N LEU A 781 15.70 22.15 -25.54
CA LEU A 781 16.99 22.76 -25.28
C LEU A 781 17.87 22.71 -26.53
N ARG A 782 18.74 23.70 -26.72
CA ARG A 782 19.82 23.62 -27.70
C ARG A 782 20.98 22.84 -27.11
N GLY A 783 21.49 21.86 -27.86
CA GLY A 783 22.61 21.04 -27.45
C GLY A 783 23.42 20.44 -28.60
N ILE A 784 24.61 19.94 -28.28
CA ILE A 784 25.55 19.30 -29.20
C ILE A 784 25.63 17.82 -28.81
N ILE A 785 25.23 16.92 -29.71
CA ILE A 785 25.40 15.47 -29.51
C ILE A 785 26.85 15.11 -29.87
N ILE A 786 27.58 14.57 -28.90
CA ILE A 786 29.03 14.38 -28.95
C ILE A 786 29.39 12.97 -29.43
N ASP A 787 28.77 11.96 -28.82
CA ASP A 787 29.11 10.55 -29.03
C ASP A 787 27.95 9.66 -28.53
N SER A 788 28.11 8.34 -28.64
CA SER A 788 27.20 7.33 -28.09
C SER A 788 27.94 6.28 -27.28
N ILE A 789 27.25 5.69 -26.30
CA ILE A 789 27.81 4.65 -25.44
C ILE A 789 27.98 3.35 -26.23
N ALA A 790 29.21 2.84 -26.34
CA ALA A 790 29.51 1.56 -26.99
C ALA A 790 29.43 0.39 -26.00
N GLN A 791 30.08 0.53 -24.84
CA GLN A 791 30.12 -0.48 -23.78
C GLN A 791 29.99 0.17 -22.41
N ILE A 792 29.40 -0.55 -21.46
CA ILE A 792 29.19 -0.08 -20.09
C ILE A 792 29.51 -1.19 -19.08
N GLY A 793 30.34 -0.89 -18.08
CA GLY A 793 30.73 -1.81 -17.01
C GLY A 793 29.62 -2.01 -15.99
N SER A 794 29.75 -2.94 -15.05
CA SER A 794 28.72 -3.28 -14.05
C SER A 794 28.33 -2.11 -13.14
N PHE A 795 27.15 -2.23 -12.53
CA PHE A 795 26.71 -1.41 -11.41
C PHE A 795 26.99 -2.16 -10.10
N LEU A 796 27.34 -1.44 -9.04
CA LEU A 796 27.52 -1.99 -7.68
C LEU A 796 26.19 -2.53 -7.13
N GLN A 797 26.03 -3.85 -7.01
CA GLN A 797 24.90 -4.43 -6.28
C GLN A 797 25.11 -4.26 -4.77
N SER A 798 24.08 -3.84 -4.04
CA SER A 798 24.10 -3.81 -2.58
C SER A 798 24.08 -5.23 -2.00
N GLY A 799 25.03 -5.57 -1.10
CA GLY A 799 25.03 -6.79 -0.29
C GLY A 799 26.23 -7.72 -0.47
N HIS A 800 27.42 -7.31 0.00
CA HIS A 800 28.61 -8.18 0.04
C HIS A 800 28.62 -9.05 1.30
N PRO A 801 29.08 -10.32 1.24
CA PRO A 801 29.17 -11.22 2.40
C PRO A 801 30.17 -10.81 3.49
N LEU A 802 30.93 -9.71 3.32
CA LEU A 802 31.89 -9.18 4.30
C LEU A 802 31.32 -7.99 5.09
N GLY A 803 30.03 -7.68 4.95
CA GLY A 803 29.36 -6.55 5.58
C GLY A 803 29.28 -5.30 4.70
N ASP A 804 28.66 -4.24 5.24
CA ASP A 804 28.39 -2.95 4.57
C ASP A 804 29.60 -1.98 4.53
N ASP A 805 30.83 -2.48 4.70
CA ASP A 805 32.00 -1.68 4.30
C ASP A 805 31.94 -1.51 2.78
N GLU A 806 31.80 -0.27 2.31
CA GLU A 806 31.81 0.05 0.88
C GLU A 806 33.17 -0.34 0.24
N THR A 807 34.24 -0.52 1.02
CA THR A 807 35.60 -0.74 0.48
C THR A 807 35.76 -1.96 -0.43
N PRO A 808 35.37 -3.19 -0.03
CA PRO A 808 35.55 -4.36 -0.90
C PRO A 808 34.71 -4.28 -2.18
N ASN A 809 33.48 -3.75 -2.05
CA ASN A 809 32.57 -3.53 -3.17
C ASN A 809 33.13 -2.55 -4.21
N TYR A 810 33.67 -1.42 -3.76
CA TYR A 810 34.25 -0.42 -4.67
C TYR A 810 35.60 -0.86 -5.23
N TYR A 811 36.35 -1.72 -4.55
CA TYR A 811 37.56 -2.32 -5.11
C TYR A 811 37.23 -3.35 -6.21
N GLU A 812 36.21 -4.19 -6.03
CA GLU A 812 35.72 -5.06 -7.12
C GLU A 812 35.23 -4.24 -8.32
N TRP A 813 34.45 -3.18 -8.07
CA TRP A 813 34.02 -2.25 -9.12
C TRP A 813 35.23 -1.60 -9.83
N TYR A 814 36.26 -1.19 -9.07
CA TYR A 814 37.50 -0.63 -9.60
C TYR A 814 38.19 -1.61 -10.55
N LEU A 815 38.33 -2.87 -10.15
CA LEU A 815 38.93 -3.92 -10.98
C LEU A 815 38.14 -4.17 -12.26
N GLN A 816 36.80 -4.18 -12.18
CA GLN A 816 35.93 -4.30 -13.36
C GLN A 816 36.08 -3.11 -14.31
N ALA A 817 36.11 -1.88 -13.79
CA ALA A 817 36.36 -0.68 -14.57
C ALA A 817 37.75 -0.72 -15.24
N LYS A 818 38.77 -1.17 -14.51
CA LYS A 818 40.15 -1.32 -15.02
C LYS A 818 40.24 -2.36 -16.13
N ALA A 819 39.59 -3.51 -15.97
CA ALA A 819 39.51 -4.55 -17.00
C ALA A 819 38.83 -4.03 -18.28
N LEU A 820 37.73 -3.27 -18.13
CA LEU A 820 37.06 -2.63 -19.25
C LEU A 820 37.98 -1.60 -19.94
N PHE A 821 38.67 -0.75 -19.17
CA PHE A 821 39.62 0.23 -19.71
C PHE A 821 40.78 -0.42 -20.50
N GLN A 822 41.28 -1.57 -20.07
CA GLN A 822 42.36 -2.31 -20.75
C GLN A 822 41.98 -2.76 -22.18
N SER A 823 40.69 -2.85 -22.49
CA SER A 823 40.20 -3.17 -23.84
C SER A 823 40.25 -1.97 -24.81
N THR A 824 40.51 -0.76 -24.32
CA THR A 824 40.51 0.48 -25.12
C THR A 824 41.86 0.76 -25.80
N SER A 825 41.86 1.67 -26.78
CA SER A 825 43.09 2.24 -27.35
C SER A 825 43.91 3.03 -26.32
N LEU A 826 43.30 3.47 -25.22
CA LEU A 826 43.92 4.24 -24.14
C LEU A 826 44.59 3.37 -23.08
N ARG A 827 44.65 2.04 -23.23
CA ARG A 827 45.15 1.10 -22.21
C ARG A 827 46.55 1.40 -21.63
N GLN A 828 47.39 2.13 -22.34
CA GLN A 828 48.73 2.54 -21.87
C GLN A 828 48.72 3.87 -21.08
N ASP A 829 47.64 4.64 -21.20
CA ASP A 829 47.43 5.92 -20.52
C ASP A 829 46.80 5.68 -19.15
N LYS A 830 47.64 5.40 -18.15
CA LYS A 830 47.18 5.21 -16.77
C LYS A 830 46.52 6.47 -16.20
N GLU A 831 46.86 7.64 -16.73
CA GLU A 831 46.30 8.92 -16.29
C GLU A 831 44.85 9.07 -16.72
N ALA A 832 44.54 8.73 -17.98
CA ALA A 832 43.17 8.68 -18.47
C ALA A 832 42.26 7.80 -17.61
N PHE A 833 42.77 6.67 -17.10
CA PHE A 833 41.99 5.78 -16.25
C PHE A 833 41.67 6.40 -14.88
N TRP A 834 42.69 6.78 -14.10
CA TRP A 834 42.46 7.26 -12.73
C TRP A 834 41.68 8.59 -12.75
N ARG A 835 41.95 9.48 -13.72
CA ARG A 835 41.17 10.72 -13.89
C ARG A 835 39.71 10.42 -14.19
N THR A 836 39.40 9.38 -14.95
CA THR A 836 38.01 9.04 -15.27
C THR A 836 37.23 8.57 -14.05
N ILE A 837 37.79 7.66 -13.24
CA ILE A 837 37.10 7.09 -12.08
C ILE A 837 36.93 8.08 -10.92
N VAL A 838 37.75 9.14 -10.88
CA VAL A 838 37.58 10.28 -9.95
C VAL A 838 36.88 11.48 -10.61
N ALA A 839 36.38 11.33 -11.84
CA ALA A 839 35.79 12.40 -12.64
C ALA A 839 36.66 13.68 -12.71
N ASN A 840 37.99 13.54 -12.74
CA ASN A 840 38.95 14.66 -12.71
C ASN A 840 38.85 15.56 -11.48
N ARG A 841 38.32 15.06 -10.35
CA ARG A 841 38.28 15.78 -9.08
C ARG A 841 39.59 15.58 -8.31
N VAL A 842 40.07 16.66 -7.68
CA VAL A 842 41.21 16.66 -6.77
C VAL A 842 40.76 17.12 -5.38
N ARG A 843 41.56 16.84 -4.35
CA ARG A 843 41.19 16.90 -2.92
C ARG A 843 40.52 18.21 -2.45
N ASP A 844 40.74 19.32 -3.14
CA ASP A 844 40.14 20.60 -2.81
C ASP A 844 39.34 21.20 -4.00
N ASP A 845 38.09 20.77 -4.11
CA ASP A 845 37.13 21.28 -5.09
C ASP A 845 36.63 22.70 -4.77
N SER A 846 37.07 23.32 -3.68
CA SER A 846 36.71 24.70 -3.32
C SER A 846 37.62 25.75 -3.95
N LEU A 847 38.79 25.35 -4.48
CA LEU A 847 39.77 26.25 -5.08
C LEU A 847 39.34 26.77 -6.48
N PRO A 848 39.74 27.99 -6.87
CA PRO A 848 39.62 28.50 -8.24
C PRO A 848 40.31 27.59 -9.28
N ARG A 849 39.83 27.62 -10.53
CA ARG A 849 40.32 26.76 -11.63
C ARG A 849 41.84 26.77 -11.78
N ASP A 850 42.42 27.96 -11.71
CA ASP A 850 43.85 28.20 -11.95
C ASP A 850 44.74 27.57 -10.86
N GLU A 851 44.19 27.38 -9.65
CA GLU A 851 44.86 26.74 -8.52
C GLU A 851 44.68 25.21 -8.53
N ARG A 852 43.59 24.68 -9.10
CA ARG A 852 43.41 23.22 -9.27
C ARG A 852 44.36 22.63 -10.31
N GLU A 853 44.62 23.36 -11.39
CA GLU A 853 45.63 22.98 -12.40
C GLU A 853 47.07 23.07 -11.83
N SER A 854 47.26 23.75 -10.69
CA SER A 854 48.56 23.88 -10.02
C SER A 854 48.87 22.74 -9.03
N VAL A 855 47.87 21.92 -8.64
CA VAL A 855 48.09 20.69 -7.87
C VAL A 855 48.77 19.67 -8.80
N PRO A 856 49.99 19.20 -8.51
CA PRO A 856 50.71 18.30 -9.41
C PRO A 856 49.89 17.04 -9.69
N SER A 857 49.57 16.76 -10.96
CA SER A 857 48.93 15.50 -11.38
C SER A 857 49.72 14.26 -10.95
N GLN A 858 51.02 14.45 -10.70
CA GLN A 858 51.96 13.46 -10.18
C GLN A 858 51.56 12.94 -8.80
N ASP A 859 51.03 13.79 -7.91
CA ASP A 859 50.67 13.43 -6.54
C ASP A 859 49.46 12.49 -6.51
N TYR A 860 48.41 12.75 -7.29
CA TYR A 860 47.23 11.87 -7.34
C TYR A 860 47.48 10.55 -8.08
N GLY A 861 48.39 10.56 -9.07
CA GLY A 861 48.89 9.33 -9.69
C GLY A 861 49.69 8.45 -8.72
N GLU A 862 50.36 9.04 -7.73
CA GLU A 862 50.97 8.32 -6.60
C GLU A 862 49.92 7.75 -5.66
N PHE A 863 48.88 8.53 -5.31
CA PHE A 863 47.84 8.06 -4.39
C PHE A 863 47.04 6.89 -4.98
N ALA A 864 46.80 6.89 -6.30
CA ALA A 864 46.20 5.77 -7.01
C ALA A 864 47.08 4.51 -6.98
N ARG A 865 48.41 4.66 -7.09
CA ARG A 865 49.37 3.55 -6.96
C ARG A 865 49.40 3.00 -5.54
N ASP A 866 49.42 3.89 -4.54
CA ASP A 866 49.36 3.52 -3.12
C ASP A 866 48.05 2.77 -2.81
N PHE A 867 46.92 3.24 -3.35
CA PHE A 867 45.63 2.56 -3.23
C PHE A 867 45.66 1.14 -3.83
N GLU A 868 46.17 0.96 -5.05
CA GLU A 868 46.29 -0.38 -5.65
C GLU A 868 47.18 -1.31 -4.83
N SER A 869 48.31 -0.79 -4.33
CA SER A 869 49.27 -1.57 -3.54
C SER A 869 48.67 -2.02 -2.21
N ILE A 870 48.01 -1.10 -1.49
CA ILE A 870 47.46 -1.37 -0.16
C ILE A 870 46.22 -2.26 -0.25
N MET A 871 45.31 -2.00 -1.19
CA MET A 871 44.11 -2.82 -1.36
C MET A 871 44.41 -4.25 -1.83
N ALA A 872 45.51 -4.47 -2.53
CA ALA A 872 45.98 -5.82 -2.89
C ALA A 872 46.51 -6.62 -1.69
N GLN A 873 46.90 -5.95 -0.60
CA GLN A 873 47.46 -6.57 0.61
C GLN A 873 46.40 -6.85 1.69
N ILE A 874 45.28 -6.12 1.67
CA ILE A 874 44.19 -6.28 2.65
C ILE A 874 43.31 -7.47 2.22
N SER A 875 43.50 -8.63 2.87
CA SER A 875 42.70 -9.85 2.63
C SER A 875 41.77 -10.23 3.79
N LYS A 876 41.95 -9.62 4.97
CA LYS A 876 41.11 -9.79 6.18
C LYS A 876 40.89 -8.43 6.86
N VAL A 877 39.76 -8.28 7.57
CA VAL A 877 39.36 -7.06 8.28
C VAL A 877 40.38 -6.66 9.36
N GLU A 878 41.02 -7.64 9.99
CA GLU A 878 42.00 -7.46 11.07
C GLU A 878 43.33 -6.85 10.59
N ASP A 879 43.67 -6.98 9.30
CA ASP A 879 44.91 -6.47 8.70
C ASP A 879 44.79 -4.99 8.26
N ALA A 880 43.57 -4.45 8.20
CA ALA A 880 43.31 -3.12 7.62
C ALA A 880 43.87 -1.96 8.47
N SER A 881 43.83 -2.07 9.79
CA SER A 881 44.23 -0.97 10.68
C SER A 881 45.74 -0.68 10.66
N GLU A 882 46.60 -1.70 10.50
CA GLU A 882 48.06 -1.54 10.45
C GLU A 882 48.54 -0.85 9.17
N HIS A 883 47.89 -1.14 8.03
CA HIS A 883 48.28 -0.56 6.74
C HIS A 883 47.68 0.82 6.47
N LEU A 884 46.47 1.10 6.98
CA LEU A 884 45.75 2.35 6.70
C LEU A 884 46.24 3.56 7.50
N LEU A 885 46.98 3.36 8.60
CA LEU A 885 47.54 4.43 9.44
C LEU A 885 48.92 4.93 8.97
N THR A 886 49.49 4.33 7.92
CA THR A 886 50.75 4.78 7.31
C THR A 886 50.54 6.04 6.44
N PRO A 887 51.58 6.84 6.14
CA PRO A 887 51.49 7.95 5.18
C PRO A 887 50.94 7.52 3.81
N GLU A 888 51.35 6.35 3.31
CA GLU A 888 50.85 5.70 2.10
C GLU A 888 49.36 5.33 2.25
N GLY A 889 48.97 4.78 3.40
CA GLY A 889 47.59 4.46 3.77
C GLY A 889 46.67 5.69 3.76
N MET A 890 47.13 6.80 4.34
CA MET A 890 46.38 8.06 4.32
C MET A 890 46.19 8.62 2.90
N ARG A 891 47.21 8.53 2.03
CA ARG A 891 47.12 8.90 0.61
C ARG A 891 46.15 8.00 -0.16
N ALA A 892 46.23 6.68 0.06
CA ALA A 892 45.29 5.70 -0.50
C ALA A 892 43.84 5.97 -0.07
N MET A 893 43.61 6.36 1.19
CA MET A 893 42.27 6.72 1.69
C MET A 893 41.74 8.02 1.09
N ALA A 894 42.60 9.01 0.85
CA ALA A 894 42.22 10.24 0.15
C ALA A 894 41.77 9.94 -1.30
N PHE A 895 42.50 9.08 -2.01
CA PHE A 895 42.11 8.61 -3.34
C PHE A 895 40.80 7.81 -3.31
N ARG A 896 40.69 6.83 -2.39
CA ARG A 896 39.47 6.02 -2.17
C ARG A 896 38.25 6.90 -1.97
N SER A 897 38.35 7.90 -1.08
CA SER A 897 37.25 8.82 -0.79
C SER A 897 36.83 9.60 -2.04
N THR A 898 37.80 10.15 -2.78
CA THR A 898 37.53 10.90 -4.02
C THR A 898 36.89 10.01 -5.09
N MET A 899 37.39 8.78 -5.25
CA MET A 899 36.85 7.79 -6.17
C MET A 899 35.40 7.43 -5.82
N ILE A 900 35.13 7.02 -4.59
CA ILE A 900 33.77 6.67 -4.14
C ILE A 900 32.82 7.86 -4.33
N ASN A 901 33.26 9.08 -4.01
CA ASN A 901 32.44 10.28 -4.21
C ASN A 901 32.08 10.53 -5.67
N SER A 902 32.98 10.18 -6.59
CA SER A 902 32.82 10.44 -8.02
C SER A 902 32.18 9.30 -8.78
N SER A 903 32.27 8.06 -8.29
CA SER A 903 31.75 6.86 -8.96
C SER A 903 30.45 6.32 -8.37
N LYS A 904 30.05 6.76 -7.17
CA LYS A 904 28.79 6.33 -6.52
C LYS A 904 27.60 6.60 -7.45
N SER A 905 26.79 5.57 -7.68
CA SER A 905 25.65 5.58 -8.62
C SER A 905 26.01 5.88 -10.08
N ARG A 906 27.27 5.64 -10.49
CA ARG A 906 27.74 5.75 -11.88
C ARG A 906 28.41 4.45 -12.35
N ARG A 907 28.58 4.31 -13.67
CA ARG A 907 29.17 3.14 -14.33
C ARG A 907 30.28 3.59 -15.26
N PHE A 908 31.42 2.91 -15.23
CA PHE A 908 32.48 3.14 -16.21
C PHE A 908 32.02 2.72 -17.61
N SER A 909 32.42 3.44 -18.66
CA SER A 909 31.95 3.22 -20.02
C SER A 909 33.01 3.54 -21.07
N ILE A 910 32.84 2.92 -22.24
CA ILE A 910 33.60 3.18 -23.46
C ILE A 910 32.62 3.74 -24.49
N LEU A 911 33.02 4.81 -25.17
CA LEU A 911 32.23 5.48 -26.20
C LEU A 911 32.63 5.00 -27.60
N CYS A 912 31.75 5.19 -28.58
CA CYS A 912 32.02 4.79 -29.96
C CYS A 912 33.22 5.51 -30.57
N GLY A 913 33.48 6.76 -30.16
CA GLY A 913 34.68 7.53 -30.54
C GLY A 913 35.98 7.07 -29.85
N GLY A 914 35.94 6.06 -28.98
CA GLY A 914 37.11 5.52 -28.27
C GLY A 914 37.47 6.25 -26.97
N SER A 915 36.74 7.31 -26.62
CA SER A 915 36.85 7.98 -25.31
C SER A 915 36.23 7.12 -24.19
N VAL A 916 36.54 7.47 -22.94
CA VAL A 916 36.03 6.79 -21.74
C VAL A 916 35.33 7.78 -20.81
N GLY A 917 34.40 7.28 -20.00
CA GLY A 917 33.60 8.15 -19.13
C GLY A 917 32.84 7.42 -18.03
N LEU A 918 32.29 8.20 -17.10
CA LEU A 918 31.37 7.74 -16.05
C LEU A 918 29.93 8.14 -16.42
N MET A 919 29.06 7.14 -16.51
CA MET A 919 27.66 7.27 -16.96
C MET A 919 26.68 7.04 -15.81
N PRO A 920 25.46 7.60 -15.85
CA PRO A 920 24.47 7.36 -14.81
C PRO A 920 24.07 5.89 -14.76
N THR A 921 23.62 5.41 -13.59
CA THR A 921 23.28 3.99 -13.35
C THR A 921 22.38 3.38 -14.42
N GLY A 922 21.38 4.13 -14.90
CA GLY A 922 20.40 3.68 -15.89
C GLY A 922 20.86 3.73 -17.36
N ALA A 923 22.09 4.16 -17.64
CA ALA A 923 22.64 4.24 -18.99
C ALA A 923 22.84 2.86 -19.63
N ARG A 924 22.73 2.79 -20.94
CA ARG A 924 22.82 1.57 -21.76
C ARG A 924 23.60 1.84 -23.05
N PRO A 925 24.17 0.81 -23.69
CA PRO A 925 24.73 0.94 -25.03
C PRO A 925 23.70 1.53 -26.01
N GLY A 926 24.14 2.46 -26.85
CA GLY A 926 23.30 3.20 -27.80
C GLY A 926 22.67 4.49 -27.25
N ASP A 927 22.74 4.75 -25.93
CA ASP A 927 22.40 6.07 -25.40
C ASP A 927 23.41 7.12 -25.90
N LEU A 928 22.94 8.36 -26.09
CA LEU A 928 23.72 9.46 -26.66
C LEU A 928 24.23 10.38 -25.57
N ILE A 929 25.39 10.99 -25.80
CA ILE A 929 25.99 11.99 -24.92
C ILE A 929 25.78 13.36 -25.53
N VAL A 930 25.26 14.28 -24.74
CA VAL A 930 24.92 15.64 -25.17
C VAL A 930 25.53 16.68 -24.23
N ALA A 931 26.05 17.75 -24.82
CA ALA A 931 26.35 19.00 -24.12
C ALA A 931 25.22 20.00 -24.40
N PHE A 932 24.41 20.30 -23.38
CA PHE A 932 23.45 21.40 -23.47
C PHE A 932 24.19 22.74 -23.35
N LEU A 933 23.78 23.73 -24.14
CA LEU A 933 24.38 25.07 -24.06
C LEU A 933 24.12 25.70 -22.68
N GLY A 934 25.13 26.26 -22.06
CA GLY A 934 25.01 26.84 -20.70
C GLY A 934 25.16 25.84 -19.56
N ALA A 935 25.24 24.53 -19.84
CA ALA A 935 25.39 23.50 -18.82
C ALA A 935 26.85 23.32 -18.34
N SER A 936 27.00 22.98 -17.05
CA SER A 936 28.26 22.72 -16.35
C SER A 936 28.69 21.24 -16.34
N VAL A 937 27.92 20.37 -17.00
CA VAL A 937 28.21 18.94 -17.14
C VAL A 937 27.64 18.40 -18.44
N LEU A 938 28.09 17.20 -18.84
CA LEU A 938 27.50 16.43 -19.92
C LEU A 938 26.30 15.63 -19.42
N PHE A 939 25.41 15.29 -20.34
CA PHE A 939 24.23 14.48 -20.04
C PHE A 939 24.11 13.29 -20.99
N VAL A 940 23.52 12.21 -20.48
CA VAL A 940 23.11 11.05 -21.29
C VAL A 940 21.63 11.18 -21.64
N ILE A 941 21.30 11.05 -22.93
CA ILE A 941 19.93 11.05 -23.44
C ILE A 941 19.64 9.78 -24.23
N ARG A 942 18.41 9.27 -24.13
CA ARG A 942 17.94 8.06 -24.81
C ARG A 942 16.85 8.40 -25.82
N PRO A 943 16.96 7.98 -27.09
CA PRO A 943 15.88 8.15 -28.06
C PRO A 943 14.57 7.48 -27.59
N ALA A 944 13.45 8.22 -27.62
CA ALA A 944 12.11 7.67 -27.39
C ALA A 944 11.60 6.95 -28.66
N ALA A 945 10.73 5.96 -28.48
CA ALA A 945 10.15 5.18 -29.58
C ALA A 945 9.34 6.08 -30.54
N VAL A 946 9.67 6.03 -31.83
CA VAL A 946 9.13 6.94 -32.85
C VAL A 946 7.78 6.45 -33.36
N THR A 947 6.77 7.33 -33.38
CA THR A 947 5.61 7.21 -34.27
C THR A 947 5.88 8.04 -35.53
N SER A 948 5.62 7.48 -36.70
CA SER A 948 6.32 7.71 -37.98
C SER A 948 6.23 9.11 -38.65
N THR A 949 5.94 10.19 -37.93
CA THR A 949 5.89 11.58 -38.46
C THR A 949 6.32 12.69 -37.48
N ALA A 950 6.67 12.38 -36.22
CA ALA A 950 7.02 13.39 -35.21
C ALA A 950 8.55 13.65 -35.11
N PRO A 951 8.99 14.86 -34.67
CA PRO A 951 10.39 15.11 -34.35
C PRO A 951 10.89 14.13 -33.28
N GLN A 952 12.15 13.69 -33.40
CA GLN A 952 12.76 12.74 -32.46
C GLN A 952 12.77 13.33 -31.05
N LYS A 953 12.19 12.60 -30.10
CA LYS A 953 12.17 12.96 -28.68
C LYS A 953 13.14 12.10 -27.90
N TYR A 954 13.57 12.59 -26.74
CA TYR A 954 14.57 11.93 -25.93
C TYR A 954 14.15 11.89 -24.45
N HIS A 955 14.52 10.82 -23.77
CA HIS A 955 14.47 10.76 -22.32
C HIS A 955 15.86 11.06 -21.74
N LEU A 956 15.95 11.98 -20.79
CA LEU A 956 17.17 12.28 -20.05
C LEU A 956 17.50 11.13 -19.09
N ALA A 957 18.67 10.53 -19.17
CA ALA A 957 19.11 9.47 -18.27
C ALA A 957 19.86 9.99 -17.03
N GLY A 958 20.52 11.14 -17.14
CA GLY A 958 21.24 11.82 -16.04
C GLY A 958 22.57 12.43 -16.49
N GLU A 959 23.27 13.08 -15.58
CA GLU A 959 24.60 13.66 -15.83
C GLU A 959 25.69 12.59 -16.04
N CYS A 960 26.74 12.94 -16.79
CA CYS A 960 27.91 12.10 -17.02
C CYS A 960 29.22 12.90 -17.09
N TYR A 961 30.33 12.17 -16.94
CA TYR A 961 31.68 12.67 -17.14
C TYR A 961 32.30 11.94 -18.33
N VAL A 962 32.98 12.66 -19.22
CA VAL A 962 33.76 12.08 -20.33
C VAL A 962 35.16 12.67 -20.31
N HIS A 963 36.17 11.82 -20.31
CA HIS A 963 37.56 12.24 -20.27
C HIS A 963 37.89 13.16 -21.47
N ASN A 964 38.53 14.30 -21.19
CA ASN A 964 38.90 15.35 -22.15
C ASN A 964 37.72 16.00 -22.91
N ARG A 965 36.53 16.05 -22.29
CA ARG A 965 35.31 16.67 -22.85
C ARG A 965 34.54 17.55 -21.86
N MET A 966 35.15 17.96 -20.76
CA MET A 966 34.45 18.61 -19.65
C MET A 966 34.72 20.13 -19.55
N ASP A 967 35.85 20.63 -20.03
CA ASP A 967 36.32 22.00 -19.83
C ASP A 967 36.45 22.75 -21.17
N GLY A 968 35.33 22.86 -21.90
CA GLY A 968 35.24 23.57 -23.17
C GLY A 968 35.71 22.79 -24.40
N GLN A 969 36.38 21.64 -24.22
CA GLN A 969 36.92 20.85 -25.35
C GLN A 969 35.84 20.23 -26.25
N VAL A 970 34.57 20.34 -25.89
CA VAL A 970 33.43 19.97 -26.77
C VAL A 970 33.33 20.92 -27.96
N LEU A 971 33.65 22.20 -27.78
CA LEU A 971 33.57 23.21 -28.85
C LEU A 971 34.62 22.98 -29.94
N ASP A 972 35.77 22.41 -29.58
CA ASP A 972 36.86 22.07 -30.50
C ASP A 972 36.49 20.96 -31.49
N LEU A 973 35.39 20.24 -31.26
CA LEU A 973 34.89 19.18 -32.15
C LEU A 973 34.22 19.73 -33.42
N GLY A 974 33.89 21.04 -33.47
CA GLY A 974 33.26 21.66 -34.63
C GLY A 974 31.85 21.12 -34.95
N LEU A 975 31.18 20.49 -33.99
CA LEU A 975 29.84 19.91 -34.16
C LEU A 975 28.75 20.98 -34.05
N GLU A 976 27.72 20.87 -34.89
CA GLU A 976 26.58 21.79 -34.86
C GLU A 976 25.62 21.53 -33.69
N SER A 977 25.11 22.62 -33.11
CA SER A 977 24.05 22.57 -32.10
C SER A 977 22.67 22.43 -32.76
N ARG A 978 21.79 21.65 -32.13
CA ARG A 978 20.42 21.40 -32.60
C ARG A 978 19.43 21.43 -31.43
N ASP A 979 18.15 21.51 -31.76
CA ASP A 979 17.08 21.42 -30.77
C ASP A 979 16.89 19.96 -30.33
N ILE A 980 16.88 19.76 -29.01
CA ILE A 980 16.71 18.47 -28.34
C ILE A 980 15.44 18.56 -27.50
N VAL A 981 14.45 17.75 -27.84
CA VAL A 981 13.16 17.69 -27.13
C VAL A 981 13.20 16.58 -26.07
N LEU A 982 13.19 16.96 -24.81
CA LEU A 982 13.15 16.06 -23.66
C LEU A 982 11.70 15.78 -23.24
N VAL A 983 11.40 14.50 -22.94
CA VAL A 983 10.06 14.00 -22.54
C VAL A 983 10.02 13.13 -21.30
#